data_AF-A0A1V1X0B9-F1
#
_entry.id   AF-A0A1V1X0B9-F1
#
_cell.length_a   1.000
_cell.length_b   1.000
_cell.length_c   1.000
_cell.angle_alpha   90.00
_cell.angle_beta   90.00
_cell.angle_gamma   90.00
#
_symmetry.space_group_name_H-M   'P 1'
#
loop_
_entity.id
_entity.type
_entity.pdbx_description
1 polymer ?
#
loop_
_entity_poly.entity_id
_entity_poly.type
_entity_poly.pdbx_seq_one_letter_code
_entity_poly.pdbx_strand_id
1 'polypeptide(L)'
;GEKIHCLVIAGLIFSTLMLACASQRDFTSSDRKDTIQLKSRKIVISREEISPAFFSQLQKTSLQRLHAFVQLRKRPNLATKRMLEKKGLQLLFHVEPLMWVASISKKFSPEDEMVRSLVRWIGRILPEDRIAADIKQGRFYEGIIAKDGRVRLSVDFFKDVPREEARGILEAYTKEFEPRGGANGWYIVAPKDIIRKLADHDQVKWIEQGPFPFRPLNNFTRQTTHAEEVQDLDLGTGQPVYHGLSGTGIQVGIWDDGIDATHEDFKLHDSADSIIGSRLLQTNPSVGLHGTLVSGVVGASGYRSEACVSVPYIFRGMAPEVEFYVRRPWQNTVPTSPQFAEAINTYGMDVSNHSYLQSTSGRYSAIARDMDAIVRGDVDYGGATIPPRPMVWAAGNNGKWPQYSSSLVEGYFSVEAPAKNVITVGATMAGSATYPDHLEDFSSLGPTWDGRIKPELVAPGNSIRTTKLGLNCYTSGESGTSMSAPAVTGVLALILQQYAITYGVDLDQDSPYPSTLKAILIQTARDLVHDTPDGYEWNNPDTDAAVLYHEGPDYATGFGLINAQAAVSLVKKKNLREGIISSPGEVKDYQVWVSPGAERIQFTLAWDDEPDEDTYGVETNPRLINDLELRLIAEDGSTFLPWVLDPLTPAATIGDPDPITPADITPAHSGEDHLNNVEQITVKTAVSGNWIVRVSVAPGSPGLLEEPQPYSLAGDFLKGFKVLIDASRDGGVWWFPQAGPFDPTLAHQGKAFADYLRSLGHKVDELPRPHVITPELLQNYALVIRAVGFGSYSSAEINAYTNYVQNGGKLLLLADHSASDALASSFGLQFEGITRGENKLNNYVAHPITQGVGELSYIVGSALTSYPGTAQIIGQLSNFSYLDLNNNNIQDPGEPSGPDVLGLMDFGNGRIVFCGDTNMWQSVPQPLTDNVLQWLLE
;
A
#
# COMPACT_ATOMS: atom_id res chain seq x y z
N GLY A 1 -71.36 -6.38 -4.72
CA GLY A 1 -71.13 -7.23 -5.90
C GLY A 1 -69.77 -6.85 -6.44
N GLU A 2 -68.73 -7.67 -6.28
CA GLU A 2 -68.51 -8.93 -7.01
C GLU A 2 -68.58 -8.70 -8.53
N LYS A 3 -67.42 -8.67 -9.22
CA LYS A 3 -66.77 -9.79 -9.97
C LYS A 3 -67.01 -9.56 -11.48
N ILE A 4 -66.04 -9.46 -12.41
CA ILE A 4 -64.89 -10.32 -12.80
C ILE A 4 -63.97 -9.45 -13.70
N HIS A 5 -62.68 -9.19 -13.40
CA HIS A 5 -61.44 -9.93 -13.74
C HIS A 5 -61.20 -10.34 -15.22
N CYS A 6 -60.13 -9.77 -15.80
CA CYS A 6 -59.11 -10.35 -16.70
C CYS A 6 -59.47 -11.36 -17.80
N LEU A 7 -59.06 -11.05 -19.04
CA LEU A 7 -58.00 -11.76 -19.81
C LEU A 7 -57.96 -11.11 -21.23
N VAL A 8 -56.94 -10.36 -21.68
CA VAL A 8 -55.60 -10.72 -22.21
C VAL A 8 -55.41 -10.08 -23.58
N ILE A 9 -54.60 -9.00 -23.60
CA ILE A 9 -53.52 -8.64 -24.54
C ILE A 9 -53.77 -8.76 -26.06
N ALA A 10 -53.68 -7.60 -26.73
CA ALA A 10 -52.91 -7.31 -27.96
C ALA A 10 -53.60 -6.11 -28.63
N GLY A 11 -53.02 -4.93 -28.80
CA GLY A 11 -51.69 -4.59 -29.26
C GLY A 11 -51.85 -3.31 -30.10
N LEU A 12 -50.87 -2.42 -30.03
CA LEU A 12 -50.81 -1.10 -30.68
C LEU A 12 -51.68 0.00 -30.05
N ILE A 13 -51.09 1.21 -29.99
CA ILE A 13 -51.65 2.47 -29.48
C ILE A 13 -51.40 2.66 -27.97
N PHE A 14 -50.13 2.82 -27.58
CA PHE A 14 -49.70 3.77 -26.54
C PHE A 14 -48.17 3.88 -26.58
N SER A 15 -47.63 4.31 -27.73
CA SER A 15 -46.17 4.49 -27.94
C SER A 15 -45.86 5.79 -28.69
N THR A 16 -46.62 6.85 -28.46
CA THR A 16 -46.40 8.16 -29.10
C THR A 16 -46.90 9.31 -28.22
N LEU A 17 -46.33 9.50 -27.02
CA LEU A 17 -46.43 10.77 -26.27
C LEU A 17 -45.50 10.74 -25.04
N MET A 18 -44.18 10.75 -25.27
CA MET A 18 -43.11 11.16 -24.34
C MET A 18 -41.78 11.14 -25.09
N LEU A 19 -41.70 11.95 -26.15
CA LEU A 19 -40.49 12.11 -26.95
C LEU A 19 -40.41 13.56 -27.47
N ALA A 20 -40.41 14.52 -26.54
CA ALA A 20 -40.05 15.91 -26.80
C ALA A 20 -39.88 16.65 -25.47
N CYS A 21 -38.70 16.50 -24.85
CA CYS A 21 -38.00 17.57 -24.14
C CYS A 21 -36.64 17.03 -23.65
N ALA A 22 -35.82 16.56 -24.60
CA ALA A 22 -34.39 16.72 -24.44
C ALA A 22 -34.12 18.20 -24.70
N SER A 23 -33.75 18.96 -23.67
CA SER A 23 -33.32 20.34 -23.82
C SER A 23 -32.11 20.36 -24.76
N GLN A 24 -32.32 20.76 -26.02
CA GLN A 24 -31.24 21.21 -26.88
C GLN A 24 -30.68 22.47 -26.21
N ARG A 25 -29.50 22.39 -25.58
CA ARG A 25 -28.67 23.59 -25.45
C ARG A 25 -28.45 24.09 -26.87
N ASP A 26 -29.02 25.24 -27.21
CA ASP A 26 -28.72 25.92 -28.46
C ASP A 26 -27.27 26.41 -28.39
N PHE A 27 -26.38 25.73 -29.10
CA PHE A 27 -24.97 26.13 -29.24
C PHE A 27 -24.93 27.51 -29.89
N THR A 28 -24.25 28.47 -29.24
CA THR A 28 -24.23 29.88 -29.66
C THR A 28 -23.10 30.15 -30.65
N SER A 29 -22.95 31.38 -31.12
CA SER A 29 -21.79 31.77 -31.95
C SER A 29 -20.44 31.58 -31.25
N SER A 30 -20.40 31.43 -29.91
CA SER A 30 -19.16 31.20 -29.15
C SER A 30 -18.57 29.80 -29.32
N ASP A 31 -19.37 28.78 -29.66
CA ASP A 31 -18.91 27.39 -29.88
C ASP A 31 -18.24 27.20 -31.25
N ARG A 32 -18.32 28.23 -32.08
CA ARG A 32 -17.69 28.32 -33.39
C ARG A 32 -16.30 28.92 -33.22
N LYS A 33 -15.29 28.06 -33.00
CA LYS A 33 -13.90 28.50 -32.92
C LYS A 33 -13.31 28.76 -34.30
N ASP A 34 -12.57 29.85 -34.43
CA ASP A 34 -11.74 30.17 -35.61
C ASP A 34 -10.36 29.54 -35.51
N THR A 35 -10.11 28.74 -34.48
CA THR A 35 -8.89 27.98 -34.33
C THR A 35 -9.17 26.63 -33.70
N ILE A 36 -8.57 25.58 -34.27
CA ILE A 36 -8.56 24.22 -33.75
C ILE A 36 -7.15 23.88 -33.30
N GLN A 37 -7.02 23.28 -32.11
CA GLN A 37 -5.76 22.72 -31.65
C GLN A 37 -5.78 21.21 -31.88
N LEU A 38 -4.95 20.72 -32.81
CA LEU A 38 -4.73 19.28 -33.00
C LEU A 38 -3.46 18.84 -32.27
N LYS A 39 -3.33 17.54 -31.98
CA LYS A 39 -2.09 16.93 -31.45
C LYS A 39 -0.85 17.19 -32.34
N SER A 40 -1.04 17.56 -33.61
CA SER A 40 0.01 17.80 -34.60
C SER A 40 0.29 19.28 -34.87
N ARG A 41 -0.74 20.13 -34.83
CA ARG A 41 -0.66 21.53 -35.26
C ARG A 41 -1.90 22.32 -34.85
N LYS A 42 -1.76 23.65 -34.85
CA LYS A 42 -2.87 24.59 -34.75
C LYS A 42 -3.42 24.90 -36.16
N ILE A 43 -4.73 24.80 -36.35
CA ILE A 43 -5.41 25.19 -37.59
C ILE A 43 -6.18 26.48 -37.35
N VAL A 44 -5.86 27.55 -38.08
CA VAL A 44 -6.61 28.82 -38.04
C VAL A 44 -7.57 28.89 -39.22
N ILE A 45 -8.87 29.02 -38.94
CA ILE A 45 -9.96 29.14 -39.91
C ILE A 45 -10.22 30.63 -40.14
N SER A 46 -9.44 31.23 -41.04
CA SER A 46 -9.50 32.68 -41.30
C SER A 46 -10.63 33.10 -42.25
N ARG A 47 -11.23 32.15 -43.00
CA ARG A 47 -12.37 32.37 -43.92
C ARG A 47 -13.27 31.13 -43.99
N GLU A 48 -14.54 31.32 -44.34
CA GLU A 48 -15.50 30.24 -44.64
C GLU A 48 -15.14 29.57 -45.98
N GLU A 49 -14.02 28.85 -45.99
CA GLU A 49 -13.45 28.30 -47.21
C GLU A 49 -13.55 26.77 -47.19
N ILE A 50 -14.16 26.24 -48.24
CA ILE A 50 -14.13 24.81 -48.54
C ILE A 50 -12.85 24.57 -49.34
N SER A 51 -11.87 23.87 -48.77
CA SER A 51 -10.51 23.75 -49.33
C SER A 51 -10.50 23.29 -50.80
N PRO A 52 -10.13 24.16 -51.76
CA PRO A 52 -10.04 23.78 -53.18
C PRO A 52 -9.01 22.67 -53.42
N ALA A 53 -7.95 22.64 -52.59
CA ALA A 53 -6.92 21.61 -52.64
C ALA A 53 -7.47 20.22 -52.27
N PHE A 54 -8.36 20.12 -51.27
CA PHE A 54 -9.03 18.86 -50.92
C PHE A 54 -9.86 18.32 -52.09
N PHE A 55 -10.67 19.16 -52.72
CA PHE A 55 -11.52 18.74 -53.85
C PHE A 55 -10.73 18.39 -55.11
N SER A 56 -9.64 19.12 -55.37
CA SER A 56 -8.69 18.76 -56.43
C SER A 56 -8.11 17.36 -56.18
N GLN A 57 -7.75 17.03 -54.93
CA GLN A 57 -7.25 15.71 -54.56
C GLN A 57 -8.35 14.64 -54.67
N LEU A 58 -9.56 14.92 -54.21
CA LEU A 58 -10.71 14.01 -54.26
C LEU A 58 -11.05 13.61 -55.71
N GLN A 59 -10.91 14.52 -56.68
CA GLN A 59 -11.15 14.21 -58.08
C GLN A 59 -10.00 13.41 -58.73
N LYS A 60 -8.75 13.69 -58.34
CA LYS A 60 -7.55 13.04 -58.91
C LYS A 60 -7.29 11.64 -58.36
N THR A 61 -7.70 11.34 -57.14
CA THR A 61 -7.48 10.03 -56.51
C THR A 61 -8.30 8.93 -57.18
N SER A 62 -7.81 7.69 -57.16
CA SER A 62 -8.57 6.49 -57.53
C SER A 62 -9.63 6.11 -56.49
N LEU A 63 -9.50 6.61 -55.26
CA LEU A 63 -10.47 6.37 -54.18
C LEU A 63 -11.82 7.02 -54.49
N GLN A 64 -12.90 6.41 -54.01
CA GLN A 64 -14.26 6.93 -54.16
C GLN A 64 -14.60 8.03 -53.15
N ARG A 65 -13.79 8.14 -52.09
CA ARG A 65 -13.94 9.07 -50.97
C ARG A 65 -12.57 9.46 -50.40
N LEU A 66 -12.53 10.59 -49.68
CA LEU A 66 -11.40 11.02 -48.86
C LEU A 66 -11.88 11.50 -47.48
N HIS A 67 -11.01 11.43 -46.49
CA HIS A 67 -11.29 11.91 -45.13
C HIS A 67 -10.84 13.36 -44.94
N ALA A 68 -11.66 14.15 -44.25
CA ALA A 68 -11.43 15.58 -44.01
C ALA A 68 -11.90 16.00 -42.63
N PHE A 69 -11.32 17.10 -42.13
CA PHE A 69 -11.92 17.88 -41.06
C PHE A 69 -13.05 18.74 -41.64
N VAL A 70 -14.20 18.78 -40.97
CA VAL A 70 -15.39 19.50 -41.37
C VAL A 70 -15.92 20.29 -40.19
N GLN A 71 -15.91 21.62 -40.30
CA GLN A 71 -16.61 22.48 -39.34
C GLN A 71 -18.04 22.69 -39.82
N LEU A 72 -19.00 22.43 -38.94
CA LEU A 72 -20.41 22.70 -39.19
C LEU A 72 -20.80 24.05 -38.59
N ARG A 73 -21.79 24.70 -39.19
CA ARG A 73 -22.36 25.98 -38.72
C ARG A 73 -23.22 25.81 -37.48
N LYS A 74 -23.77 24.60 -37.28
CA LYS A 74 -24.61 24.17 -36.15
C LYS A 74 -24.53 22.65 -35.95
N ARG A 75 -24.89 22.16 -34.77
CA ARG A 75 -24.84 20.73 -34.44
C ARG A 75 -25.82 19.94 -35.34
N PRO A 76 -25.38 18.84 -35.98
CA PRO A 76 -26.22 18.08 -36.90
C PRO A 76 -27.12 17.11 -36.12
N ASN A 77 -28.44 17.22 -36.32
CA ASN A 77 -29.39 16.21 -35.86
C ASN A 77 -29.39 14.98 -36.81
N LEU A 78 -30.09 13.90 -36.44
CA LEU A 78 -30.09 12.66 -37.24
C LEU A 78 -30.57 12.87 -38.68
N ALA A 79 -31.55 13.74 -38.91
CA ALA A 79 -32.04 14.06 -40.25
C ALA A 79 -30.99 14.80 -41.07
N THR A 80 -30.28 15.76 -40.45
CA THR A 80 -29.15 16.46 -41.07
C THR A 80 -28.00 15.52 -41.39
N LYS A 81 -27.63 14.61 -40.47
CA LYS A 81 -26.58 13.60 -40.71
C LYS A 81 -26.91 12.71 -41.92
N ARG A 82 -28.14 12.17 -41.97
CA ARG A 82 -28.62 11.35 -43.10
C ARG A 82 -28.68 12.15 -44.41
N MET A 83 -29.03 13.43 -44.35
CA MET A 83 -29.06 14.30 -45.52
C MET A 83 -27.64 14.53 -46.06
N LEU A 84 -26.69 14.91 -45.20
CA LEU A 84 -25.28 15.08 -45.58
C LEU A 84 -24.71 13.78 -46.16
N GLU A 85 -25.03 12.64 -45.55
CA GLU A 85 -24.60 11.33 -46.02
C GLU A 85 -25.15 11.01 -47.43
N LYS A 86 -26.43 11.28 -47.69
CA LYS A 86 -27.02 11.18 -49.05
C LYS A 86 -26.36 12.11 -50.07
N LYS A 87 -25.89 13.27 -49.61
CA LYS A 87 -25.11 14.24 -50.40
C LYS A 87 -23.64 13.86 -50.51
N GLY A 88 -23.21 12.73 -49.94
CA GLY A 88 -21.85 12.23 -50.07
C GLY A 88 -20.88 12.70 -49.00
N LEU A 89 -21.35 13.23 -47.86
CA LEU A 89 -20.55 13.58 -46.68
C LEU A 89 -21.06 12.81 -45.46
N GLN A 90 -20.31 11.80 -45.04
CA GLN A 90 -20.62 10.98 -43.87
C GLN A 90 -19.78 11.45 -42.67
N LEU A 91 -20.43 11.95 -41.62
CA LEU A 91 -19.76 12.32 -40.38
C LEU A 91 -19.38 11.06 -39.59
N LEU A 92 -18.08 10.88 -39.30
CA LEU A 92 -17.59 9.69 -38.62
C LEU A 92 -17.53 9.89 -37.10
N PHE A 93 -16.79 10.89 -36.65
CA PHE A 93 -16.67 11.27 -35.24
C PHE A 93 -16.39 12.77 -35.12
N HIS A 94 -16.65 13.34 -33.94
CA HIS A 94 -16.41 14.75 -33.68
C HIS A 94 -15.09 14.93 -32.93
N VAL A 95 -14.40 16.04 -33.22
CA VAL A 95 -13.14 16.47 -32.57
C VAL A 95 -13.43 17.58 -31.55
N GLU A 96 -14.45 18.40 -31.84
CA GLU A 96 -15.03 19.43 -30.96
C GLU A 96 -16.54 19.53 -31.28
N PRO A 97 -17.40 20.20 -30.48
CA PRO A 97 -18.86 20.18 -30.67
C PRO A 97 -19.38 20.44 -32.10
N LEU A 98 -18.69 21.30 -32.86
CA LEU A 98 -19.00 21.61 -34.26
C LEU A 98 -17.95 21.13 -35.27
N MET A 99 -16.86 20.50 -34.82
CA MET A 99 -15.78 20.00 -35.66
C MET A 99 -15.87 18.49 -35.81
N TRP A 100 -15.83 18.00 -37.04
CA TRP A 100 -16.00 16.59 -37.34
C TRP A 100 -14.88 16.07 -38.23
N VAL A 101 -14.51 14.81 -38.05
CA VAL A 101 -13.88 14.05 -39.12
C VAL A 101 -14.98 13.40 -39.95
N ALA A 102 -14.92 13.60 -41.26
CA ALA A 102 -15.93 13.13 -42.19
C ALA A 102 -15.29 12.40 -43.38
N SER A 103 -16.02 11.43 -43.90
CA SER A 103 -15.74 10.73 -45.15
C SER A 103 -16.52 11.42 -46.28
N ILE A 104 -15.83 11.97 -47.27
CA ILE A 104 -16.41 12.78 -48.34
C ILE A 104 -16.19 12.07 -49.67
N SER A 105 -17.29 11.66 -50.31
CA SER A 105 -17.29 10.97 -51.61
C SER A 105 -17.23 11.93 -52.80
N LYS A 106 -16.87 11.41 -53.97
CA LYS A 106 -16.88 12.16 -55.25
C LYS A 106 -18.25 12.74 -55.64
N LYS A 107 -19.34 12.27 -55.02
CA LYS A 107 -20.70 12.78 -55.22
C LYS A 107 -20.98 14.08 -54.45
N PHE A 108 -20.10 14.44 -53.51
CA PHE A 108 -20.28 15.64 -52.70
C PHE A 108 -20.08 16.91 -53.53
N SER A 109 -21.10 17.77 -53.49
CA SER A 109 -21.04 19.11 -54.10
C SER A 109 -21.00 20.16 -52.99
N PRO A 110 -19.88 20.91 -52.85
CA PRO A 110 -19.78 21.99 -51.87
C PRO A 110 -20.65 23.20 -52.25
N GLU A 111 -21.14 23.25 -53.48
CA GLU A 111 -21.99 24.31 -54.03
C GLU A 111 -23.49 24.10 -53.72
N ASP A 112 -23.87 22.91 -53.24
CA ASP A 112 -25.25 22.60 -52.88
C ASP A 112 -25.74 23.53 -51.77
N GLU A 113 -26.91 24.15 -51.98
CA GLU A 113 -27.46 25.19 -51.10
C GLU A 113 -27.65 24.69 -49.65
N MET A 114 -28.12 23.45 -49.49
CA MET A 114 -28.28 22.86 -48.16
C MET A 114 -26.93 22.55 -47.50
N VAL A 115 -25.95 22.11 -48.28
CA VAL A 115 -24.58 21.90 -47.79
C VAL A 115 -23.96 23.21 -47.33
N ARG A 116 -24.06 24.29 -48.12
CA ARG A 116 -23.57 25.63 -47.75
C ARG A 116 -24.20 26.19 -46.48
N SER A 117 -25.49 25.88 -46.27
CA SER A 117 -26.22 26.28 -45.06
C SER A 117 -25.74 25.59 -43.78
N LEU A 118 -24.97 24.50 -43.90
CA LEU A 118 -24.59 23.62 -42.78
C LEU A 118 -23.08 23.46 -42.60
N VAL A 119 -22.31 23.44 -43.70
CA VAL A 119 -20.86 23.29 -43.67
C VAL A 119 -20.21 24.66 -43.74
N ARG A 120 -19.39 24.97 -42.74
CA ARG A 120 -18.63 26.21 -42.65
C ARG A 120 -17.27 26.10 -43.32
N TRP A 121 -16.61 24.97 -43.12
CA TRP A 121 -15.22 24.78 -43.52
C TRP A 121 -14.92 23.30 -43.74
N ILE A 122 -14.06 23.01 -44.73
CA ILE A 122 -13.52 21.67 -44.98
C ILE A 122 -12.00 21.80 -45.14
N GLY A 123 -11.26 21.06 -44.33
CA GLY A 123 -9.80 21.00 -44.38
C GLY A 123 -9.24 19.59 -44.50
N ARG A 124 -8.04 19.49 -45.06
CA ARG A 124 -7.32 18.23 -45.24
C ARG A 124 -6.81 17.69 -43.89
N ILE A 125 -6.90 16.38 -43.72
CA ILE A 125 -6.11 15.65 -42.73
C ILE A 125 -4.76 15.35 -43.38
N LEU A 126 -3.68 15.90 -42.83
CA LEU A 126 -2.33 15.70 -43.34
C LEU A 126 -1.71 14.42 -42.74
N PRO A 127 -0.71 13.79 -43.37
CA PRO A 127 -0.05 12.60 -42.82
C PRO A 127 0.46 12.79 -41.38
N GLU A 128 1.01 13.96 -41.07
CA GLU A 128 1.48 14.33 -39.72
C GLU A 128 0.37 14.43 -38.67
N ASP A 129 -0.89 14.61 -39.09
CA ASP A 129 -2.07 14.61 -38.22
C ASP A 129 -2.44 13.18 -37.78
N ARG A 130 -1.86 12.14 -38.41
CA ARG A 130 -2.15 10.71 -38.19
C ARG A 130 -1.08 9.99 -37.37
N ILE A 131 -0.02 10.68 -36.94
CA ILE A 131 1.14 10.08 -36.25
C ILE A 131 1.25 10.66 -34.83
N ALA A 132 1.44 9.78 -33.85
CA ALA A 132 1.71 10.12 -32.46
C ALA A 132 2.99 10.98 -32.29
N ALA A 133 3.03 11.80 -31.24
CA ALA A 133 4.04 12.85 -31.07
C ALA A 133 5.44 12.31 -30.79
N ASP A 134 5.53 11.29 -29.96
CA ASP A 134 6.70 10.46 -29.68
C ASP A 134 7.39 9.94 -30.96
N ILE A 135 6.62 9.31 -31.85
CA ILE A 135 7.11 8.81 -33.14
C ILE A 135 7.62 9.95 -34.03
N LYS A 136 6.91 11.08 -34.07
CA LYS A 136 7.33 12.26 -34.85
C LYS A 136 8.65 12.84 -34.35
N GLN A 137 8.90 12.76 -33.05
CA GLN A 137 10.14 13.20 -32.40
C GLN A 137 11.25 12.14 -32.46
N GLY A 138 10.99 10.98 -33.09
CA GLY A 138 11.95 9.88 -33.18
C GLY A 138 12.17 9.14 -31.86
N ARG A 139 11.32 9.36 -30.86
CA ARG A 139 11.37 8.71 -29.56
C ARG A 139 10.60 7.39 -29.63
N PHE A 140 11.29 6.29 -29.33
CA PHE A 140 10.69 4.96 -29.21
C PHE A 140 11.02 4.40 -27.84
N TYR A 141 10.00 3.97 -27.10
CA TYR A 141 10.20 3.44 -25.75
C TYR A 141 10.94 2.10 -25.77
N GLU A 142 11.58 1.76 -24.64
CA GLU A 142 12.33 0.52 -24.49
C GLU A 142 11.45 -0.69 -24.77
N GLY A 143 11.90 -1.51 -25.73
CA GLY A 143 11.17 -2.70 -26.16
C GLY A 143 10.27 -2.50 -27.39
N ILE A 144 9.98 -1.27 -27.81
CA ILE A 144 9.26 -1.01 -29.06
C ILE A 144 10.13 -1.32 -30.29
N ILE A 145 11.44 -1.09 -30.18
CA ILE A 145 12.40 -1.50 -31.19
C ILE A 145 12.68 -3.00 -31.02
N ALA A 146 12.31 -3.80 -32.01
CA ALA A 146 12.64 -5.22 -32.08
C ALA A 146 14.16 -5.40 -32.22
N LYS A 147 14.68 -6.60 -31.86
CA LYS A 147 16.12 -6.89 -31.87
C LYS A 147 16.78 -6.68 -33.25
N ASP A 148 15.99 -6.74 -34.32
CA ASP A 148 16.42 -6.53 -35.70
C ASP A 148 16.31 -5.06 -36.18
N GLY A 149 15.99 -4.12 -35.28
CA GLY A 149 15.89 -2.68 -35.56
C GLY A 149 14.55 -2.21 -36.13
N ARG A 150 13.60 -3.12 -36.38
CA ARG A 150 12.22 -2.77 -36.74
C ARG A 150 11.44 -2.28 -35.52
N VAL A 151 10.29 -1.65 -35.74
CA VAL A 151 9.44 -1.10 -34.67
C VAL A 151 8.09 -1.80 -34.62
N ARG A 152 7.58 -1.96 -33.39
CA ARG A 152 6.21 -2.40 -33.12
C ARG A 152 5.29 -1.18 -33.15
N LEU A 153 4.26 -1.20 -33.99
CA LEU A 153 3.29 -0.11 -34.13
C LEU A 153 1.84 -0.60 -33.98
N SER A 154 1.00 0.23 -33.37
CA SER A 154 -0.46 0.14 -33.40
C SER A 154 -0.98 1.07 -34.50
N VAL A 155 -1.78 0.52 -35.42
CA VAL A 155 -2.33 1.24 -36.58
C VAL A 155 -3.84 1.11 -36.60
N ASP A 156 -4.53 2.25 -36.49
CA ASP A 156 -5.97 2.34 -36.63
C ASP A 156 -6.36 2.78 -38.04
N PHE A 157 -7.44 2.20 -38.56
CA PHE A 157 -8.11 2.60 -39.79
C PHE A 157 -9.46 3.24 -39.49
N PHE A 158 -9.96 4.08 -40.39
CA PHE A 158 -11.30 4.66 -40.23
C PHE A 158 -12.39 3.58 -40.23
N LYS A 159 -13.48 3.83 -39.49
CA LYS A 159 -14.56 2.86 -39.28
C LYS A 159 -15.25 2.44 -40.57
N ASP A 160 -15.30 3.31 -41.56
CA ASP A 160 -15.93 3.09 -42.87
C ASP A 160 -14.99 2.41 -43.88
N VAL A 161 -13.75 2.11 -43.49
CA VAL A 161 -12.79 1.28 -44.23
C VAL A 161 -13.06 -0.19 -43.90
N PRO A 162 -13.34 -1.06 -44.89
CA PRO A 162 -13.48 -2.50 -44.67
C PRO A 162 -12.19 -3.11 -44.10
N ARG A 163 -12.32 -4.07 -43.16
CA ARG A 163 -11.17 -4.76 -42.56
C ARG A 163 -10.27 -5.44 -43.60
N GLU A 164 -10.85 -6.01 -44.66
CA GLU A 164 -10.08 -6.61 -45.75
C GLU A 164 -9.25 -5.59 -46.54
N GLU A 165 -9.76 -4.37 -46.70
CA GLU A 165 -9.01 -3.27 -47.34
C GLU A 165 -7.85 -2.82 -46.44
N ALA A 166 -8.11 -2.64 -45.13
CA ALA A 166 -7.07 -2.32 -44.15
C ALA A 166 -5.96 -3.39 -44.13
N ARG A 167 -6.35 -4.66 -44.13
CA ARG A 167 -5.43 -5.80 -44.26
C ARG A 167 -4.58 -5.71 -45.53
N GLY A 168 -5.19 -5.48 -46.69
CA GLY A 168 -4.46 -5.37 -47.96
C GLY A 168 -3.47 -4.20 -47.99
N ILE A 169 -3.77 -3.08 -47.32
CA ILE A 169 -2.83 -1.96 -47.15
C ILE A 169 -1.64 -2.40 -46.30
N LEU A 170 -1.86 -3.08 -45.17
CA LEU A 170 -0.78 -3.54 -44.30
C LEU A 170 0.12 -4.60 -44.96
N GLU A 171 -0.47 -5.52 -45.73
CA GLU A 171 0.25 -6.57 -46.48
C GLU A 171 1.27 -6.01 -47.48
N ALA A 172 1.06 -4.78 -47.96
CA ALA A 172 2.01 -4.10 -48.84
C ALA A 172 3.28 -3.61 -48.12
N TYR A 173 3.26 -3.50 -46.79
CA TYR A 173 4.36 -2.95 -45.98
C TYR A 173 4.99 -3.94 -45.02
N THR A 174 4.23 -4.92 -44.51
CA THR A 174 4.75 -5.95 -43.62
C THR A 174 3.93 -7.24 -43.71
N LYS A 175 4.58 -8.36 -43.38
CA LYS A 175 3.93 -9.67 -43.21
C LYS A 175 3.61 -9.98 -41.74
N GLU A 176 4.11 -9.16 -40.81
CA GLU A 176 3.91 -9.32 -39.38
C GLU A 176 2.88 -8.30 -38.91
N PHE A 177 1.61 -8.69 -39.02
CA PHE A 177 0.49 -7.91 -38.51
C PHE A 177 -0.60 -8.83 -37.96
N GLU A 178 -1.32 -8.35 -36.95
CA GLU A 178 -2.45 -9.06 -36.35
C GLU A 178 -3.58 -8.08 -35.99
N PRO A 179 -4.85 -8.49 -36.09
CA PRO A 179 -5.96 -7.63 -35.74
C PRO A 179 -6.04 -7.40 -34.23
N ARG A 180 -6.25 -6.15 -33.83
CA ARG A 180 -6.56 -5.75 -32.44
C ARG A 180 -8.08 -5.86 -32.20
N GLY A 181 -8.49 -6.20 -30.98
CA GLY A 181 -9.91 -6.21 -30.58
C GLY A 181 -10.53 -4.79 -30.67
N GLY A 182 -11.80 -4.68 -31.13
CA GLY A 182 -12.54 -3.40 -31.20
C GLY A 182 -12.51 -2.66 -32.56
N ALA A 183 -12.47 -1.31 -32.50
CA ALA A 183 -12.43 -0.40 -33.66
C ALA A 183 -11.27 -0.79 -34.60
N ASN A 184 -11.50 -0.79 -35.93
CA ASN A 184 -10.64 -1.34 -36.98
C ASN A 184 -9.13 -1.04 -36.84
N GLY A 185 -8.43 -1.77 -35.96
CA GLY A 185 -7.06 -1.50 -35.53
C GLY A 185 -6.21 -2.77 -35.54
N TRP A 186 -4.90 -2.58 -35.70
CA TRP A 186 -3.94 -3.64 -36.00
C TRP A 186 -2.62 -3.42 -35.29
N TYR A 187 -2.02 -4.48 -34.76
CA TYR A 187 -0.63 -4.47 -34.33
C TYR A 187 0.26 -4.91 -35.49
N ILE A 188 1.37 -4.21 -35.70
CA ILE A 188 2.32 -4.51 -36.78
C ILE A 188 3.77 -4.46 -36.30
N VAL A 189 4.65 -5.21 -36.95
CA VAL A 189 6.11 -5.09 -36.81
C VAL A 189 6.73 -4.72 -38.15
N ALA A 190 7.36 -3.57 -38.25
CA ALA A 190 7.84 -3.06 -39.54
C ALA A 190 9.03 -2.09 -39.46
N PRO A 191 9.76 -1.84 -40.56
CA PRO A 191 10.81 -0.82 -40.63
C PRO A 191 10.31 0.60 -40.32
N LYS A 192 11.11 1.43 -39.65
CA LYS A 192 10.70 2.79 -39.24
C LYS A 192 10.29 3.69 -40.41
N ASP A 193 10.85 3.49 -41.60
CA ASP A 193 10.55 4.30 -42.79
C ASP A 193 9.13 4.08 -43.34
N ILE A 194 8.43 3.01 -42.92
CA ILE A 194 7.05 2.77 -43.36
C ILE A 194 6.03 3.67 -42.68
N ILE A 195 6.35 4.28 -41.53
CA ILE A 195 5.40 5.07 -40.73
C ILE A 195 4.80 6.21 -41.55
N ARG A 196 5.65 6.97 -42.25
CA ARG A 196 5.18 8.06 -43.13
C ARG A 196 4.40 7.53 -44.32
N LYS A 197 4.83 6.40 -44.91
CA LYS A 197 4.14 5.77 -46.04
C LYS A 197 2.74 5.27 -45.66
N LEU A 198 2.56 4.76 -44.44
CA LEU A 198 1.26 4.38 -43.89
C LEU A 198 0.40 5.62 -43.63
N ALA A 199 0.97 6.67 -43.05
CA ALA A 199 0.25 7.92 -42.80
C ALA A 199 -0.22 8.62 -44.09
N ASP A 200 0.40 8.34 -45.23
CA ASP A 200 -0.04 8.84 -46.54
C ASP A 200 -1.33 8.17 -47.06
N HIS A 201 -1.71 7.00 -46.51
CA HIS A 201 -2.99 6.37 -46.86
C HIS A 201 -4.15 7.09 -46.20
N ASP A 202 -5.11 7.54 -47.00
CA ASP A 202 -6.28 8.24 -46.50
C ASP A 202 -7.13 7.36 -45.56
N GLN A 203 -7.06 6.04 -45.72
CA GLN A 203 -7.75 5.05 -44.89
C GLN A 203 -7.17 4.93 -43.47
N VAL A 204 -5.91 5.30 -43.24
CA VAL A 204 -5.24 5.17 -41.93
C VAL A 204 -5.66 6.32 -41.02
N LYS A 205 -6.34 6.02 -39.92
CA LYS A 205 -6.80 7.00 -38.94
C LYS A 205 -5.66 7.47 -38.04
N TRP A 206 -4.85 6.55 -37.52
CA TRP A 206 -3.86 6.86 -36.48
C TRP A 206 -2.73 5.82 -36.44
N ILE A 207 -1.52 6.24 -36.08
CA ILE A 207 -0.33 5.41 -35.89
C ILE A 207 0.36 5.81 -34.58
N GLU A 208 0.59 4.82 -33.72
CA GLU A 208 1.31 4.95 -32.45
C GLU A 208 2.19 3.72 -32.19
N GLN A 209 3.03 3.75 -31.17
CA GLN A 209 3.93 2.64 -30.83
C GLN A 209 3.21 1.56 -30.01
N GLY A 210 3.49 0.28 -30.29
CA GLY A 210 2.89 -0.86 -29.61
C GLY A 210 2.76 -2.11 -30.51
N PRO A 211 2.51 -3.32 -29.98
CA PRO A 211 2.40 -3.63 -28.58
C PRO A 211 3.79 -3.56 -27.92
N PHE A 212 3.82 -3.12 -26.66
CA PHE A 212 5.04 -3.21 -25.86
C PHE A 212 5.41 -4.69 -25.66
N PRO A 213 6.70 -5.04 -25.65
CA PRO A 213 7.10 -6.41 -25.42
C PRO A 213 6.72 -6.83 -24.00
N PHE A 214 6.53 -8.13 -23.86
CA PHE A 214 6.32 -8.82 -22.61
C PHE A 214 7.29 -8.33 -21.51
N ARG A 215 6.76 -7.72 -20.46
CA ARG A 215 7.45 -7.45 -19.19
C ARG A 215 6.69 -8.20 -18.07
N PRO A 216 7.34 -9.03 -17.24
CA PRO A 216 6.65 -9.77 -16.19
C PRO A 216 6.24 -8.82 -15.06
N LEU A 217 5.07 -8.18 -15.18
CA LEU A 217 4.73 -7.02 -14.34
C LEU A 217 4.08 -7.34 -12.99
N ASN A 218 3.52 -8.54 -12.76
CA ASN A 218 3.14 -8.94 -11.39
C ASN A 218 4.35 -9.08 -10.46
N ASN A 219 5.47 -9.57 -11.02
CA ASN A 219 6.73 -9.64 -10.29
C ASN A 219 7.25 -8.25 -9.93
N PHE A 220 7.09 -7.27 -10.83
CA PHE A 220 7.43 -5.90 -10.50
C PHE A 220 6.51 -5.28 -9.44
N THR A 221 5.21 -5.62 -9.41
CA THR A 221 4.34 -5.20 -8.30
C THR A 221 4.85 -5.73 -6.96
N ARG A 222 5.21 -7.02 -6.86
CA ARG A 222 5.80 -7.58 -5.63
C ARG A 222 7.13 -6.94 -5.26
N GLN A 223 7.99 -6.67 -6.24
CA GLN A 223 9.28 -6.00 -6.02
C GLN A 223 9.11 -4.54 -5.56
N THR A 224 8.26 -3.77 -6.24
CA THR A 224 8.00 -2.36 -5.93
C THR A 224 7.35 -2.22 -4.54
N THR A 225 6.47 -3.14 -4.15
CA THR A 225 5.82 -3.14 -2.83
C THR A 225 6.63 -3.87 -1.76
N HIS A 226 7.77 -4.46 -2.11
CA HIS A 226 8.58 -5.33 -1.24
C HIS A 226 7.85 -6.56 -0.65
N ALA A 227 6.83 -7.06 -1.34
CA ALA A 227 6.13 -8.29 -0.96
C ALA A 227 6.98 -9.54 -1.26
N GLU A 228 7.89 -9.48 -2.23
CA GLU A 228 8.80 -10.59 -2.57
C GLU A 228 9.71 -10.94 -1.38
N GLU A 229 10.25 -9.93 -0.70
CA GLU A 229 11.11 -10.05 0.48
C GLU A 229 10.35 -10.54 1.72
N VAL A 230 9.06 -10.22 1.81
CA VAL A 230 8.18 -10.70 2.88
C VAL A 230 7.85 -12.17 2.70
N GLN A 231 7.67 -12.61 1.45
CA GLN A 231 7.40 -14.00 1.12
C GLN A 231 8.59 -14.92 1.38
N ASP A 232 9.80 -14.42 1.13
CA ASP A 232 11.06 -15.18 1.24
C ASP A 232 10.93 -16.58 0.59
N LEU A 233 10.56 -16.55 -0.69
CA LEU A 233 10.25 -17.74 -1.46
C LEU A 233 11.53 -18.50 -1.83
N ASP A 234 11.60 -19.76 -1.43
CA ASP A 234 12.56 -20.75 -1.90
C ASP A 234 11.87 -21.73 -2.87
N LEU A 235 12.40 -21.80 -4.09
CA LEU A 235 11.88 -22.68 -5.14
C LEU A 235 12.61 -24.03 -5.21
N GLY A 236 13.73 -24.21 -4.49
CA GLY A 236 14.47 -25.48 -4.40
C GLY A 236 14.47 -26.31 -5.69
N THR A 237 13.97 -27.55 -5.60
CA THR A 237 13.75 -28.46 -6.75
C THR A 237 12.28 -28.92 -6.86
N GLY A 238 11.33 -28.18 -6.27
CA GLY A 238 9.94 -28.63 -6.11
C GLY A 238 8.91 -27.50 -5.91
N GLN A 239 7.86 -27.79 -5.15
CA GLN A 239 6.79 -26.83 -4.79
C GLN A 239 7.35 -25.63 -4.00
N PRO A 240 6.70 -24.45 -4.05
CA PRO A 240 7.19 -23.24 -3.43
C PRO A 240 7.20 -23.40 -1.90
N VAL A 241 8.32 -23.04 -1.27
CA VAL A 241 8.44 -22.97 0.20
C VAL A 241 8.58 -21.50 0.58
N TYR A 242 7.61 -20.97 1.30
CA TYR A 242 7.68 -19.61 1.84
C TYR A 242 8.30 -19.67 3.24
N HIS A 243 9.53 -19.17 3.40
CA HIS A 243 10.18 -19.04 4.71
C HIS A 243 9.65 -17.83 5.49
N GLY A 244 9.02 -16.89 4.78
CA GLY A 244 8.36 -15.72 5.33
C GLY A 244 6.84 -15.87 5.44
N LEU A 245 6.10 -14.91 4.90
CA LEU A 245 4.63 -14.84 4.96
C LEU A 245 4.02 -15.03 3.57
N SER A 246 2.91 -15.75 3.50
CA SER A 246 2.26 -16.13 2.25
C SER A 246 0.77 -15.80 2.22
N GLY A 247 0.21 -15.32 3.34
CA GLY A 247 -1.23 -15.17 3.56
C GLY A 247 -1.92 -16.45 3.99
N THR A 248 -1.17 -17.49 4.36
CA THR A 248 -1.74 -18.72 4.92
C THR A 248 -2.62 -18.42 6.12
N GLY A 249 -3.83 -18.98 6.11
CA GLY A 249 -4.82 -18.82 7.17
C GLY A 249 -5.67 -17.55 7.07
N ILE A 250 -5.47 -16.71 6.04
CA ILE A 250 -6.23 -15.48 5.84
C ILE A 250 -7.30 -15.67 4.77
N GLN A 251 -8.53 -15.27 5.09
CA GLN A 251 -9.65 -15.30 4.14
C GLN A 251 -9.91 -13.92 3.53
N VAL A 252 -9.86 -13.84 2.20
CA VAL A 252 -10.04 -12.60 1.45
C VAL A 252 -11.38 -12.59 0.72
N GLY A 253 -12.17 -11.54 0.96
CA GLY A 253 -13.40 -11.25 0.23
C GLY A 253 -13.14 -10.49 -1.07
N ILE A 254 -13.68 -11.00 -2.19
CA ILE A 254 -13.62 -10.34 -3.49
C ILE A 254 -15.04 -9.99 -3.92
N TRP A 255 -15.39 -8.70 -3.87
CA TRP A 255 -16.61 -8.22 -4.51
C TRP A 255 -16.29 -7.76 -5.93
N ASP A 256 -16.69 -8.57 -6.91
CA ASP A 256 -16.40 -8.32 -8.33
C ASP A 256 -17.35 -9.13 -9.24
N ASP A 257 -17.17 -9.10 -10.57
CA ASP A 257 -18.04 -9.78 -11.53
C ASP A 257 -18.02 -11.32 -11.42
N GLY A 258 -17.04 -11.88 -10.71
CA GLY A 258 -16.87 -13.31 -10.43
C GLY A 258 -15.43 -13.79 -10.57
N ILE A 259 -15.20 -15.09 -10.39
CA ILE A 259 -13.90 -15.73 -10.49
C ILE A 259 -13.97 -16.98 -11.37
N ASP A 260 -12.95 -17.19 -12.20
CA ASP A 260 -12.75 -18.44 -12.92
C ASP A 260 -12.24 -19.53 -11.97
N ALA A 261 -13.18 -20.22 -11.33
CA ALA A 261 -12.87 -21.32 -10.43
C ALA A 261 -12.18 -22.51 -11.11
N THR A 262 -12.03 -22.52 -12.44
CA THR A 262 -11.31 -23.59 -13.15
C THR A 262 -9.81 -23.31 -13.31
N HIS A 263 -9.37 -22.06 -13.09
CA HIS A 263 -7.96 -21.70 -13.19
C HIS A 263 -7.16 -22.38 -12.06
N GLU A 264 -6.08 -23.11 -12.41
CA GLU A 264 -5.33 -23.95 -11.46
C GLU A 264 -4.58 -23.13 -10.40
N ASP A 265 -4.28 -21.86 -10.68
CA ASP A 265 -3.74 -20.96 -9.67
C ASP A 265 -4.67 -20.80 -8.46
N PHE A 266 -5.99 -21.05 -8.55
CA PHE A 266 -6.93 -21.00 -7.42
C PHE A 266 -7.20 -22.37 -6.78
N LYS A 267 -6.35 -23.36 -7.06
CA LYS A 267 -6.43 -24.72 -6.53
C LYS A 267 -5.30 -24.99 -5.53
N LEU A 268 -5.55 -26.00 -4.69
CA LEU A 268 -4.53 -26.61 -3.85
C LEU A 268 -3.90 -27.76 -4.62
N HIS A 269 -2.56 -27.79 -4.63
CA HIS A 269 -1.77 -28.84 -5.27
C HIS A 269 -0.91 -29.55 -4.23
N ASP A 270 -0.76 -30.86 -4.33
CA ASP A 270 0.18 -31.61 -3.50
C ASP A 270 1.60 -31.62 -4.10
N SER A 271 2.54 -32.28 -3.41
CA SER A 271 3.92 -32.42 -3.88
C SER A 271 4.08 -33.29 -5.13
N ALA A 272 3.02 -33.95 -5.59
CA ALA A 272 2.97 -34.73 -6.83
C ALA A 272 2.25 -33.97 -7.96
N ASP A 273 2.05 -32.66 -7.81
CA ASP A 273 1.37 -31.77 -8.76
C ASP A 273 -0.09 -32.17 -9.04
N SER A 274 -0.74 -32.86 -8.10
CA SER A 274 -2.14 -33.24 -8.21
C SER A 274 -3.04 -32.21 -7.53
N ILE A 275 -4.17 -31.86 -8.17
CA ILE A 275 -5.20 -31.00 -7.56
C ILE A 275 -5.86 -31.76 -6.42
N ILE A 276 -5.71 -31.27 -5.19
CA ILE A 276 -6.26 -31.87 -3.97
C ILE A 276 -7.42 -31.07 -3.38
N GLY A 277 -7.65 -29.84 -3.85
CA GLY A 277 -8.71 -28.99 -3.33
C GLY A 277 -8.84 -27.65 -4.05
N SER A 278 -9.73 -26.80 -3.51
CA SER A 278 -9.98 -25.44 -4.00
C SER A 278 -9.60 -24.45 -2.92
N ARG A 279 -9.02 -23.30 -3.29
CA ARG A 279 -8.83 -22.15 -2.38
C ARG A 279 -10.04 -21.22 -2.39
N LEU A 280 -11.18 -21.69 -2.89
CA LEU A 280 -12.43 -20.95 -2.92
C LEU A 280 -13.33 -21.53 -1.86
N LEU A 281 -13.79 -20.68 -0.94
CA LEU A 281 -14.61 -21.09 0.20
C LEU A 281 -16.03 -21.46 -0.24
N GLN A 282 -16.47 -20.93 -1.38
CA GLN A 282 -17.78 -21.22 -1.97
C GLN A 282 -17.70 -22.29 -3.06
N THR A 283 -18.71 -23.17 -3.11
CA THR A 283 -18.73 -24.31 -4.04
C THR A 283 -19.06 -23.96 -5.48
N ASN A 284 -19.70 -22.81 -5.75
CA ASN A 284 -20.08 -22.35 -7.10
C ASN A 284 -20.10 -20.81 -7.18
N PRO A 285 -18.94 -20.14 -7.13
CA PRO A 285 -18.91 -18.69 -7.29
C PRO A 285 -19.33 -18.32 -8.72
N SER A 286 -19.86 -17.10 -8.87
CA SER A 286 -20.09 -16.51 -10.20
C SER A 286 -18.78 -16.46 -10.98
N VAL A 287 -18.84 -16.64 -12.30
CA VAL A 287 -17.68 -16.52 -13.18
C VAL A 287 -17.64 -15.13 -13.80
N GLY A 288 -16.48 -14.49 -13.74
CA GLY A 288 -16.28 -13.12 -14.18
C GLY A 288 -14.85 -12.87 -14.66
N LEU A 289 -14.68 -11.96 -15.61
CA LEU A 289 -13.35 -11.66 -16.15
C LEU A 289 -12.59 -10.82 -15.15
N HIS A 290 -13.17 -9.71 -14.72
CA HIS A 290 -12.49 -8.70 -13.94
C HIS A 290 -12.12 -9.23 -12.56
N GLY A 291 -13.02 -9.93 -11.86
CA GLY A 291 -12.74 -10.56 -10.58
C GLY A 291 -11.71 -11.68 -10.66
N THR A 292 -11.60 -12.37 -11.81
CA THR A 292 -10.50 -13.32 -12.05
C THR A 292 -9.15 -12.58 -12.09
N LEU A 293 -9.09 -11.42 -12.74
CA LEU A 293 -7.86 -10.61 -12.78
C LEU A 293 -7.46 -10.15 -11.38
N VAL A 294 -8.42 -9.56 -10.66
CA VAL A 294 -8.27 -8.98 -9.32
C VAL A 294 -7.81 -10.05 -8.32
N SER A 295 -8.49 -11.20 -8.28
CA SER A 295 -8.15 -12.30 -7.36
C SER A 295 -6.74 -12.84 -7.62
N GLY A 296 -6.28 -12.84 -8.86
CA GLY A 296 -4.93 -13.27 -9.18
C GLY A 296 -3.85 -12.30 -8.68
N VAL A 297 -4.11 -10.99 -8.66
CA VAL A 297 -3.17 -10.01 -8.08
C VAL A 297 -3.11 -10.17 -6.55
N VAL A 298 -4.26 -10.38 -5.90
CA VAL A 298 -4.31 -10.66 -4.46
C VAL A 298 -3.46 -11.88 -4.13
N GLY A 299 -3.74 -13.02 -4.77
CA GLY A 299 -3.22 -14.29 -4.27
C GLY A 299 -3.24 -15.46 -5.23
N ALA A 300 -3.05 -15.27 -6.53
CA ALA A 300 -2.74 -16.40 -7.42
C ALA A 300 -1.55 -17.20 -6.87
N SER A 301 -1.59 -18.54 -6.93
CA SER A 301 -0.45 -19.34 -6.46
C SER A 301 0.75 -19.19 -7.40
N GLY A 302 0.52 -18.82 -8.66
CA GLY A 302 1.54 -18.80 -9.70
C GLY A 302 1.82 -20.17 -10.32
N TYR A 303 1.06 -21.21 -9.95
CA TYR A 303 1.26 -22.60 -10.40
C TYR A 303 1.40 -22.72 -11.93
N ARG A 304 0.55 -22.03 -12.70
CA ARG A 304 0.61 -22.07 -14.18
C ARG A 304 1.80 -21.32 -14.79
N SER A 305 2.60 -20.60 -14.01
CA SER A 305 3.63 -19.68 -14.52
C SER A 305 4.67 -20.37 -15.39
N GLU A 306 5.19 -21.52 -14.96
CA GLU A 306 6.20 -22.26 -15.73
C GLU A 306 5.64 -22.76 -17.06
N ALA A 307 4.45 -23.36 -17.03
CA ALA A 307 3.79 -23.84 -18.24
C ALA A 307 3.46 -22.72 -19.23
N CYS A 308 3.19 -21.51 -18.73
CA CYS A 308 2.80 -20.35 -19.52
C CYS A 308 3.98 -19.56 -20.09
N VAL A 309 5.02 -19.34 -19.29
CA VAL A 309 6.11 -18.41 -19.61
C VAL A 309 7.50 -18.92 -19.22
N SER A 310 7.61 -20.21 -18.88
CA SER A 310 8.88 -20.90 -18.58
C SER A 310 9.66 -20.33 -17.40
N VAL A 311 8.98 -19.61 -16.50
CA VAL A 311 9.52 -19.19 -15.21
C VAL A 311 8.53 -19.60 -14.12
N PRO A 312 8.90 -20.52 -13.21
CA PRO A 312 7.99 -21.02 -12.19
C PRO A 312 7.58 -19.91 -11.21
N TYR A 313 6.30 -19.92 -10.81
CA TYR A 313 5.69 -19.04 -9.80
C TYR A 313 5.89 -17.53 -9.96
N ILE A 314 6.34 -17.03 -11.12
CA ILE A 314 6.63 -15.59 -11.31
C ILE A 314 5.38 -14.71 -11.25
N PHE A 315 4.20 -15.24 -11.59
CA PHE A 315 2.94 -14.48 -11.62
C PHE A 315 2.02 -14.74 -10.43
N ARG A 316 2.55 -15.28 -9.34
CA ARG A 316 1.83 -15.38 -8.06
C ARG A 316 1.40 -14.01 -7.52
N GLY A 317 0.34 -13.97 -6.72
CA GLY A 317 -0.15 -12.75 -6.09
C GLY A 317 0.74 -12.26 -4.95
N MET A 318 0.32 -11.17 -4.30
CA MET A 318 1.00 -10.64 -3.12
C MET A 318 0.91 -11.61 -1.92
N ALA A 319 -0.20 -12.34 -1.79
CA ALA A 319 -0.41 -13.34 -0.74
C ALA A 319 -0.87 -14.67 -1.36
N PRO A 320 0.06 -15.50 -1.85
CA PRO A 320 -0.23 -16.64 -2.71
C PRO A 320 -0.98 -17.80 -2.05
N GLU A 321 -1.10 -17.83 -0.72
CA GLU A 321 -1.75 -18.92 0.05
C GLU A 321 -3.05 -18.49 0.74
N VAL A 322 -3.61 -17.32 0.41
CA VAL A 322 -4.94 -16.92 0.90
C VAL A 322 -6.05 -17.81 0.35
N GLU A 323 -7.19 -17.79 1.03
CA GLU A 323 -8.45 -18.36 0.56
C GLU A 323 -9.44 -17.26 0.16
N PHE A 324 -10.34 -17.55 -0.78
CA PHE A 324 -11.22 -16.55 -1.37
C PHE A 324 -12.69 -16.82 -1.08
N TYR A 325 -13.38 -15.78 -0.60
CA TYR A 325 -14.83 -15.64 -0.69
C TYR A 325 -15.15 -14.68 -1.84
N VAL A 326 -15.91 -15.11 -2.86
CA VAL A 326 -16.15 -14.30 -4.06
C VAL A 326 -17.63 -14.00 -4.23
N ARG A 327 -17.98 -12.72 -4.24
CA ARG A 327 -19.37 -12.29 -4.36
C ARG A 327 -19.57 -11.35 -5.53
N ARG A 328 -20.48 -11.74 -6.43
CA ARG A 328 -21.01 -10.79 -7.41
C ARG A 328 -21.96 -9.79 -6.75
N PRO A 329 -21.72 -8.48 -6.88
CA PRO A 329 -22.67 -7.49 -6.42
C PRO A 329 -23.98 -7.62 -7.23
N TRP A 330 -25.12 -7.63 -6.55
CA TRP A 330 -26.44 -7.84 -7.19
C TRP A 330 -26.78 -6.64 -8.08
N GLN A 331 -27.17 -6.85 -9.34
CA GLN A 331 -27.48 -5.77 -10.30
C GLN A 331 -26.39 -4.67 -10.45
N ASN A 332 -25.12 -4.95 -10.12
CA ASN A 332 -24.05 -3.95 -10.05
C ASN A 332 -24.24 -2.88 -8.95
N THR A 333 -24.97 -3.17 -7.87
CA THR A 333 -25.05 -2.31 -6.68
C THR A 333 -23.95 -2.66 -5.69
N VAL A 334 -23.56 -1.73 -4.82
CA VAL A 334 -22.61 -1.97 -3.73
C VAL A 334 -23.02 -3.11 -2.78
N PRO A 335 -22.08 -3.71 -2.02
CA PRO A 335 -22.35 -4.83 -1.12
C PRO A 335 -23.32 -4.43 -0.01
N THR A 336 -24.13 -5.38 0.42
CA THR A 336 -25.13 -5.18 1.48
C THR A 336 -24.65 -5.82 2.78
N SER A 337 -25.06 -5.30 3.94
CA SER A 337 -24.74 -5.88 5.27
C SER A 337 -24.95 -7.41 5.38
N PRO A 338 -26.03 -8.03 4.84
CA PRO A 338 -26.18 -9.49 4.81
C PRO A 338 -25.01 -10.24 4.15
N GLN A 339 -24.40 -9.66 3.12
CA GLN A 339 -23.30 -10.29 2.39
C GLN A 339 -22.01 -10.25 3.19
N PHE A 340 -21.77 -9.16 3.93
CA PHE A 340 -20.63 -9.07 4.85
C PHE A 340 -20.83 -9.95 6.07
N ALA A 341 -22.05 -10.00 6.63
CA ALA A 341 -22.38 -10.93 7.71
C ALA A 341 -22.13 -12.39 7.29
N GLU A 342 -22.52 -12.78 6.08
CA GLU A 342 -22.20 -14.11 5.52
C GLU A 342 -20.69 -14.30 5.38
N ALA A 343 -19.99 -13.37 4.71
CA ALA A 343 -18.55 -13.48 4.46
C ALA A 343 -17.74 -13.59 5.75
N ILE A 344 -18.05 -12.78 6.77
CA ILE A 344 -17.29 -12.71 8.01
C ILE A 344 -17.74 -13.83 8.96
N ASN A 345 -19.02 -13.88 9.33
CA ASN A 345 -19.48 -14.80 10.38
C ASN A 345 -19.59 -16.26 9.92
N THR A 346 -19.65 -16.54 8.61
CA THR A 346 -19.72 -17.91 8.08
C THR A 346 -18.40 -18.37 7.46
N TYR A 347 -17.67 -17.47 6.81
CA TYR A 347 -16.47 -17.83 6.06
C TYR A 347 -15.18 -17.21 6.62
N GLY A 348 -15.23 -16.52 7.77
CA GLY A 348 -14.05 -16.01 8.46
C GLY A 348 -13.33 -14.88 7.73
N MET A 349 -14.01 -14.11 6.86
CA MET A 349 -13.34 -13.08 6.07
C MET A 349 -12.60 -12.04 6.93
N ASP A 350 -11.30 -11.86 6.66
CA ASP A 350 -10.42 -10.94 7.37
C ASP A 350 -10.24 -9.59 6.66
N VAL A 351 -10.32 -9.57 5.33
CA VAL A 351 -10.12 -8.36 4.51
C VAL A 351 -10.88 -8.48 3.20
N SER A 352 -11.35 -7.36 2.66
CA SER A 352 -12.03 -7.34 1.36
C SER A 352 -11.44 -6.37 0.34
N ASN A 353 -11.52 -6.77 -0.93
CA ASN A 353 -11.17 -5.95 -2.09
C ASN A 353 -12.43 -5.51 -2.87
N HIS A 354 -12.43 -4.24 -3.26
CA HIS A 354 -13.48 -3.60 -4.04
C HIS A 354 -12.88 -2.79 -5.20
N SER A 355 -12.81 -3.42 -6.39
CA SER A 355 -12.22 -2.82 -7.60
C SER A 355 -13.28 -2.25 -8.55
N TYR A 356 -14.24 -1.51 -7.99
CA TYR A 356 -15.35 -0.87 -8.69
C TYR A 356 -15.77 0.41 -7.95
N LEU A 357 -16.84 1.07 -8.41
CA LEU A 357 -17.22 2.42 -7.95
C LEU A 357 -18.07 2.43 -6.69
N GLN A 358 -17.75 3.33 -5.75
CA GLN A 358 -18.59 3.61 -4.57
C GLN A 358 -19.57 4.72 -4.90
N SER A 359 -19.07 5.71 -5.65
CA SER A 359 -19.78 6.91 -6.07
C SER A 359 -19.38 7.26 -7.49
N THR A 360 -20.33 7.71 -8.31
CA THR A 360 -20.06 8.25 -9.65
C THR A 360 -19.72 9.75 -9.62
N SER A 361 -19.63 10.35 -8.43
CA SER A 361 -19.37 11.77 -8.28
C SER A 361 -18.34 12.09 -7.22
N GLY A 362 -17.74 11.08 -6.55
CA GLY A 362 -16.82 11.31 -5.43
C GLY A 362 -17.44 11.93 -4.19
N ARG A 363 -18.77 12.04 -4.14
CA ARG A 363 -19.51 12.62 -3.00
C ARG A 363 -19.78 11.57 -1.94
N TYR A 364 -19.68 11.99 -0.68
CA TYR A 364 -20.06 11.17 0.46
C TYR A 364 -21.57 10.93 0.43
N SER A 365 -21.95 9.71 0.08
CA SER A 365 -23.35 9.32 -0.11
C SER A 365 -23.79 8.33 0.96
N ALA A 366 -25.06 7.95 0.97
CA ALA A 366 -25.55 6.86 1.84
C ALA A 366 -24.73 5.57 1.69
N ILE A 367 -24.18 5.30 0.50
CA ILE A 367 -23.27 4.17 0.29
C ILE A 367 -21.97 4.36 1.08
N ALA A 368 -21.39 5.56 1.06
CA ALA A 368 -20.15 5.85 1.78
C ALA A 368 -20.35 5.72 3.29
N ARG A 369 -21.46 6.27 3.79
CA ARG A 369 -21.91 6.10 5.17
C ARG A 369 -22.09 4.63 5.55
N ASP A 370 -22.79 3.85 4.73
CA ASP A 370 -23.02 2.44 5.02
C ASP A 370 -21.69 1.66 5.02
N MET A 371 -20.72 2.00 4.17
CA MET A 371 -19.39 1.36 4.22
C MET A 371 -18.62 1.76 5.48
N ASP A 372 -18.68 3.03 5.92
CA ASP A 372 -18.06 3.46 7.18
C ASP A 372 -18.61 2.67 8.37
N ALA A 373 -19.93 2.46 8.41
CA ALA A 373 -20.61 1.70 9.46
C ALA A 373 -20.18 0.23 9.48
N ILE A 374 -20.04 -0.40 8.31
CA ILE A 374 -19.64 -1.81 8.22
C ILE A 374 -18.17 -1.98 8.59
N VAL A 375 -17.28 -1.07 8.17
CA VAL A 375 -15.86 -1.12 8.58
C VAL A 375 -15.75 -1.01 10.11
N ARG A 376 -16.50 -0.09 10.73
CA ARG A 376 -16.48 0.09 12.19
C ARG A 376 -17.11 -1.08 12.97
N GLY A 377 -17.94 -1.89 12.32
CA GLY A 377 -18.65 -3.00 12.94
C GLY A 377 -19.96 -2.61 13.63
N ASP A 378 -20.55 -1.48 13.25
CA ASP A 378 -21.80 -0.94 13.84
C ASP A 378 -23.06 -1.65 13.37
N VAL A 379 -22.92 -2.48 12.35
CA VAL A 379 -24.04 -3.07 11.64
C VAL A 379 -24.26 -4.49 12.14
N ASP A 380 -25.51 -4.83 12.43
CA ASP A 380 -25.95 -6.20 12.67
C ASP A 380 -26.76 -6.75 11.48
N TYR A 381 -26.79 -8.08 11.37
CA TYR A 381 -27.72 -8.76 10.47
C TYR A 381 -28.26 -10.03 11.13
N GLY A 382 -29.58 -10.13 11.22
CA GLY A 382 -30.23 -11.31 11.80
C GLY A 382 -29.95 -11.49 13.30
N GLY A 383 -29.59 -10.42 14.00
CA GLY A 383 -29.25 -10.43 15.44
C GLY A 383 -27.81 -10.83 15.75
N ALA A 384 -26.95 -11.02 14.73
CA ALA A 384 -25.51 -11.17 14.88
C ALA A 384 -24.81 -9.89 14.43
N THR A 385 -23.86 -9.40 15.25
CA THR A 385 -22.99 -8.29 14.88
C THR A 385 -22.11 -8.68 13.70
N ILE A 386 -21.72 -7.69 12.89
CA ILE A 386 -20.71 -7.85 11.85
C ILE A 386 -19.40 -7.32 12.44
N PRO A 387 -18.41 -8.18 12.72
CA PRO A 387 -17.13 -7.73 13.25
C PRO A 387 -16.44 -6.71 12.32
N PRO A 388 -15.70 -5.74 12.88
CA PRO A 388 -14.96 -4.76 12.08
C PRO A 388 -13.91 -5.46 11.21
N ARG A 389 -13.86 -5.08 9.93
CA ARG A 389 -12.91 -5.61 8.94
C ARG A 389 -12.47 -4.52 7.95
N PRO A 390 -11.17 -4.47 7.58
CA PRO A 390 -10.67 -3.53 6.57
C PRO A 390 -11.27 -3.77 5.18
N MET A 391 -11.59 -2.66 4.50
CA MET A 391 -12.02 -2.67 3.10
C MET A 391 -11.06 -1.86 2.24
N VAL A 392 -10.56 -2.46 1.17
CA VAL A 392 -9.69 -1.81 0.19
C VAL A 392 -10.48 -1.48 -1.06
N TRP A 393 -10.42 -0.22 -1.49
CA TRP A 393 -11.15 0.31 -2.64
C TRP A 393 -10.21 0.90 -3.68
N ALA A 394 -10.51 0.64 -4.96
CA ALA A 394 -9.86 1.34 -6.05
C ALA A 394 -10.28 2.83 -6.06
N ALA A 395 -9.33 3.74 -6.32
CA ALA A 395 -9.62 5.18 -6.34
C ALA A 395 -10.54 5.60 -7.51
N GLY A 396 -10.62 4.81 -8.58
CA GLY A 396 -11.26 5.20 -9.84
C GLY A 396 -10.23 5.43 -10.94
N ASN A 397 -10.70 5.53 -12.18
CA ASN A 397 -9.84 5.68 -13.36
C ASN A 397 -10.16 6.96 -14.15
N ASN A 398 -10.51 8.04 -13.44
CA ASN A 398 -10.98 9.28 -14.04
C ASN A 398 -9.92 10.42 -14.02
N GLY A 399 -8.66 10.15 -13.68
CA GLY A 399 -7.64 11.19 -13.48
C GLY A 399 -7.50 12.16 -14.64
N LYS A 400 -7.35 11.66 -15.87
CA LYS A 400 -7.23 12.48 -17.08
C LYS A 400 -8.48 12.49 -17.96
N TRP A 401 -9.22 11.39 -17.98
CA TRP A 401 -10.43 11.23 -18.80
C TRP A 401 -11.45 10.40 -18.03
N PRO A 402 -12.76 10.68 -18.14
CA PRO A 402 -13.77 9.86 -17.49
C PRO A 402 -13.87 8.47 -18.14
N GLN A 403 -13.81 7.41 -17.33
CA GLN A 403 -13.80 6.03 -17.81
C GLN A 403 -15.17 5.55 -18.31
N TYR A 404 -16.26 5.86 -17.58
CA TYR A 404 -17.58 5.27 -17.85
C TYR A 404 -18.58 6.21 -18.53
N SER A 405 -18.52 7.51 -18.25
CA SER A 405 -19.45 8.50 -18.80
C SER A 405 -18.83 9.88 -18.81
N SER A 406 -19.09 10.67 -19.85
CA SER A 406 -18.67 12.08 -19.93
C SER A 406 -19.37 13.00 -18.90
N SER A 407 -20.15 12.42 -17.98
CA SER A 407 -20.78 13.11 -16.85
C SER A 407 -20.06 12.86 -15.52
N LEU A 408 -19.00 12.03 -15.52
CA LEU A 408 -18.14 11.85 -14.35
C LEU A 408 -17.13 12.99 -14.28
N VAL A 409 -16.66 13.27 -13.07
CA VAL A 409 -15.61 14.25 -12.79
C VAL A 409 -14.27 13.66 -13.24
N GLU A 410 -13.47 14.45 -13.98
CA GLU A 410 -12.08 14.15 -14.32
C GLU A 410 -11.15 15.12 -13.58
N GLY A 411 -9.85 14.83 -13.47
CA GLY A 411 -8.92 15.72 -12.76
C GLY A 411 -9.00 15.59 -11.25
N TYR A 412 -8.94 16.72 -10.54
CA TYR A 412 -9.19 16.75 -9.09
C TYR A 412 -10.66 16.44 -8.79
N PHE A 413 -10.97 15.97 -7.58
CA PHE A 413 -12.31 15.47 -7.20
C PHE A 413 -12.80 14.22 -7.96
N SER A 414 -11.92 13.57 -8.72
CA SER A 414 -12.26 12.42 -9.57
C SER A 414 -12.22 11.08 -8.84
N VAL A 415 -11.85 11.06 -7.55
CA VAL A 415 -11.90 9.87 -6.69
C VAL A 415 -13.34 9.35 -6.54
N GLU A 416 -13.53 8.04 -6.69
CA GLU A 416 -14.84 7.38 -6.69
C GLU A 416 -15.12 6.56 -5.43
N ALA A 417 -14.25 6.64 -4.42
CA ALA A 417 -14.36 5.95 -3.13
C ALA A 417 -14.21 6.93 -1.93
N PRO A 418 -15.26 7.73 -1.62
CA PRO A 418 -15.20 8.80 -0.63
C PRO A 418 -15.44 8.39 0.84
N ALA A 419 -15.75 7.12 1.16
CA ALA A 419 -15.88 6.67 2.55
C ALA A 419 -14.61 6.97 3.38
N LYS A 420 -14.81 7.32 4.67
CA LYS A 420 -13.73 7.69 5.59
C LYS A 420 -12.91 6.47 6.02
N ASN A 421 -13.58 5.36 6.33
CA ASN A 421 -12.97 4.22 7.02
C ASN A 421 -12.38 3.19 6.04
N VAL A 422 -12.68 3.30 4.74
CA VAL A 422 -12.05 2.46 3.71
C VAL A 422 -10.62 2.93 3.40
N ILE A 423 -9.81 2.02 2.85
CA ILE A 423 -8.48 2.30 2.31
C ILE A 423 -8.61 2.51 0.80
N THR A 424 -8.44 3.73 0.30
CA THR A 424 -8.56 4.05 -1.12
C THR A 424 -7.20 4.08 -1.80
N VAL A 425 -7.08 3.39 -2.95
CA VAL A 425 -5.79 3.10 -3.60
C VAL A 425 -5.73 3.62 -5.04
N GLY A 426 -4.80 4.54 -5.30
CA GLY A 426 -4.44 5.02 -6.64
C GLY A 426 -3.40 4.13 -7.34
N ALA A 427 -3.10 4.45 -8.60
CA ALA A 427 -2.27 3.60 -9.46
C ALA A 427 -0.95 4.25 -9.88
N THR A 428 0.14 3.52 -9.69
CA THR A 428 1.47 3.85 -10.21
C THR A 428 1.92 2.85 -11.28
N MET A 429 2.99 3.23 -11.99
CA MET A 429 3.71 2.37 -12.91
C MET A 429 4.48 1.27 -12.15
N ALA A 430 4.43 0.04 -12.65
CA ALA A 430 5.29 -1.06 -12.19
C ALA A 430 6.49 -1.25 -13.14
N GLY A 431 7.69 -1.46 -12.59
CA GLY A 431 8.80 -2.05 -13.36
C GLY A 431 9.35 -1.21 -14.52
N SER A 432 9.20 0.12 -14.45
CA SER A 432 9.80 1.05 -15.40
C SER A 432 11.18 1.49 -14.94
N ALA A 433 12.18 1.27 -15.79
CA ALA A 433 13.54 1.74 -15.52
C ALA A 433 13.70 3.25 -15.75
N THR A 434 12.79 3.87 -16.51
CA THR A 434 12.87 5.29 -16.88
C THR A 434 11.99 6.17 -15.99
N TYR A 435 10.82 5.65 -15.61
CA TYR A 435 9.81 6.35 -14.83
C TYR A 435 9.31 5.43 -13.70
N PRO A 436 10.20 4.99 -12.79
CA PRO A 436 9.81 4.08 -11.72
C PRO A 436 8.75 4.74 -10.84
N ASP A 437 7.68 4.00 -10.55
CA ASP A 437 6.65 4.37 -9.57
C ASP A 437 5.91 5.68 -9.86
N HIS A 438 5.99 6.22 -11.09
CA HIS A 438 5.21 7.38 -11.50
C HIS A 438 3.72 7.09 -11.38
N LEU A 439 2.96 8.10 -10.95
CA LEU A 439 1.50 8.06 -11.00
C LEU A 439 1.02 7.87 -12.44
N GLU A 440 -0.06 7.11 -12.62
CA GLU A 440 -0.63 6.84 -13.94
C GLU A 440 -1.72 7.83 -14.32
N ASP A 441 -1.82 8.15 -15.61
CA ASP A 441 -2.71 9.22 -16.09
C ASP A 441 -4.19 8.95 -15.91
N PHE A 442 -4.57 7.69 -15.75
CA PHE A 442 -5.92 7.30 -15.42
C PHE A 442 -6.21 7.36 -13.92
N SER A 443 -5.21 7.33 -13.03
CA SER A 443 -5.44 7.26 -11.58
C SER A 443 -6.26 8.47 -11.12
N SER A 444 -7.45 8.22 -10.55
CA SER A 444 -8.26 9.28 -9.99
C SER A 444 -7.53 10.03 -8.88
N LEU A 445 -7.78 11.34 -8.79
CA LEU A 445 -7.18 12.27 -7.85
C LEU A 445 -8.25 12.75 -6.86
N GLY A 446 -7.83 13.03 -5.63
CA GLY A 446 -8.66 13.72 -4.66
C GLY A 446 -8.74 15.23 -4.93
N PRO A 447 -9.11 16.03 -3.91
CA PRO A 447 -9.72 15.58 -2.65
C PRO A 447 -11.08 14.90 -2.88
N THR A 448 -11.68 14.44 -1.80
CA THR A 448 -13.15 14.27 -1.78
C THR A 448 -13.86 15.63 -1.81
N TRP A 449 -15.18 15.67 -2.03
CA TRP A 449 -15.93 16.94 -2.10
C TRP A 449 -15.88 17.77 -0.81
N ASP A 450 -15.64 17.13 0.34
CA ASP A 450 -15.47 17.77 1.64
C ASP A 450 -14.00 18.05 1.99
N GLY A 451 -13.08 17.90 1.04
CA GLY A 451 -11.68 18.33 1.18
C GLY A 451 -10.70 17.28 1.70
N ARG A 452 -11.18 16.09 2.12
CA ARG A 452 -10.31 15.02 2.63
C ARG A 452 -9.34 14.49 1.58
N ILE A 453 -8.17 14.06 2.06
CA ILE A 453 -7.10 13.44 1.29
C ILE A 453 -7.56 12.07 0.78
N LYS A 454 -7.60 11.94 -0.55
CA LYS A 454 -7.80 10.67 -1.26
C LYS A 454 -7.02 10.71 -2.59
N PRO A 455 -6.63 9.56 -3.15
CA PRO A 455 -6.50 8.27 -2.45
C PRO A 455 -5.56 8.42 -1.24
N GLU A 456 -5.67 7.56 -0.22
CA GLU A 456 -4.70 7.60 0.88
C GLU A 456 -3.35 7.00 0.49
N LEU A 457 -3.35 6.05 -0.44
CA LEU A 457 -2.16 5.29 -0.81
C LEU A 457 -2.16 5.04 -2.31
N VAL A 458 -0.98 4.71 -2.83
CA VAL A 458 -0.85 4.19 -4.19
C VAL A 458 -0.16 2.83 -4.20
N ALA A 459 -0.47 2.04 -5.23
CA ALA A 459 0.21 0.79 -5.52
C ALA A 459 0.33 0.59 -7.03
N PRO A 460 1.24 -0.28 -7.51
CA PRO A 460 1.42 -0.47 -8.94
C PRO A 460 0.15 -1.04 -9.60
N GLY A 461 -0.33 -0.34 -10.63
CA GLY A 461 -1.61 -0.61 -11.30
C GLY A 461 -1.54 -0.58 -12.82
N ASN A 462 -0.38 -0.32 -13.43
CA ASN A 462 -0.23 -0.32 -14.89
C ASN A 462 0.45 -1.57 -15.41
N SER A 463 -0.20 -2.19 -16.42
CA SER A 463 0.31 -3.30 -17.19
C SER A 463 0.55 -4.57 -16.35
N ILE A 464 -0.17 -4.72 -15.24
CA ILE A 464 -0.06 -5.83 -14.30
C ILE A 464 -0.50 -7.14 -14.96
N ARG A 465 0.29 -8.19 -14.77
CA ARG A 465 -0.05 -9.52 -15.27
C ARG A 465 -0.70 -10.35 -14.19
N THR A 466 -1.76 -11.04 -14.55
CA THR A 466 -2.53 -11.82 -13.58
C THR A 466 -3.29 -12.92 -14.31
N THR A 467 -3.99 -13.78 -13.58
CA THR A 467 -4.81 -14.88 -14.09
C THR A 467 -5.85 -14.38 -15.09
N LYS A 468 -6.17 -15.16 -16.13
CA LYS A 468 -7.09 -14.76 -17.20
C LYS A 468 -8.29 -15.69 -17.29
N LEU A 469 -9.50 -15.14 -17.36
CA LEU A 469 -10.73 -15.94 -17.52
C LEU A 469 -10.69 -16.79 -18.81
N GLY A 470 -11.08 -18.06 -18.67
CA GLY A 470 -11.24 -19.00 -19.79
C GLY A 470 -9.92 -19.47 -20.39
N LEU A 471 -8.80 -19.05 -19.79
CA LEU A 471 -7.47 -19.48 -20.14
C LEU A 471 -6.75 -19.87 -18.85
N ASN A 472 -6.28 -21.11 -18.76
CA ASN A 472 -5.49 -21.57 -17.61
C ASN A 472 -4.04 -21.03 -17.67
N CYS A 473 -3.93 -19.70 -17.77
CA CYS A 473 -2.74 -18.90 -18.01
C CYS A 473 -3.02 -17.41 -17.72
N TYR A 474 -2.03 -16.55 -17.99
CA TYR A 474 -2.04 -15.15 -17.56
C TYR A 474 -2.35 -14.15 -18.68
N THR A 475 -2.71 -12.93 -18.31
CA THR A 475 -2.91 -11.81 -19.23
C THR A 475 -1.58 -11.31 -19.83
N SER A 476 -1.68 -10.53 -20.91
CA SER A 476 -0.52 -9.83 -21.48
C SER A 476 -0.11 -8.59 -20.67
N GLY A 477 -0.97 -8.11 -19.76
CA GLY A 477 -0.83 -6.90 -18.95
C GLY A 477 -2.17 -6.15 -18.92
N GLU A 478 -2.64 -5.78 -17.72
CA GLU A 478 -3.90 -5.08 -17.46
C GLU A 478 -3.61 -3.81 -16.65
N SER A 479 -4.36 -2.74 -16.91
CA SER A 479 -4.12 -1.44 -16.27
C SER A 479 -5.39 -0.88 -15.64
N GLY A 480 -5.25 -0.35 -14.43
CA GLY A 480 -6.32 0.32 -13.69
C GLY A 480 -6.01 0.36 -12.19
N THR A 481 -6.66 1.27 -11.46
CA THR A 481 -6.68 1.22 -9.98
C THR A 481 -7.31 -0.09 -9.47
N SER A 482 -8.07 -0.78 -10.31
CA SER A 482 -8.52 -2.17 -10.13
C SER A 482 -7.40 -3.20 -9.99
N MET A 483 -6.17 -2.89 -10.40
CA MET A 483 -4.99 -3.76 -10.19
C MET A 483 -4.17 -3.31 -8.97
N SER A 484 -4.26 -2.02 -8.59
CA SER A 484 -3.59 -1.48 -7.40
C SER A 484 -4.27 -1.89 -6.10
N ALA A 485 -5.61 -1.78 -6.03
CA ALA A 485 -6.39 -2.19 -4.85
C ALA A 485 -6.15 -3.65 -4.42
N PRO A 486 -6.14 -4.66 -5.32
CA PRO A 486 -5.86 -6.03 -4.92
C PRO A 486 -4.41 -6.25 -4.51
N ALA A 487 -3.46 -5.44 -4.99
CA ALA A 487 -2.08 -5.50 -4.49
C ALA A 487 -2.02 -5.08 -3.01
N VAL A 488 -2.68 -3.97 -2.64
CA VAL A 488 -2.78 -3.55 -1.23
C VAL A 488 -3.55 -4.58 -0.40
N THR A 489 -4.63 -5.16 -0.93
CA THR A 489 -5.40 -6.23 -0.25
C THR A 489 -4.52 -7.44 0.08
N GLY A 490 -3.72 -7.91 -0.87
CA GLY A 490 -2.83 -9.04 -0.61
C GLY A 490 -1.70 -8.68 0.37
N VAL A 491 -1.18 -7.45 0.34
CA VAL A 491 -0.23 -6.99 1.37
C VAL A 491 -0.87 -6.91 2.75
N LEU A 492 -2.14 -6.50 2.87
CA LEU A 492 -2.88 -6.56 4.13
C LEU A 492 -3.03 -7.99 4.65
N ALA A 493 -3.23 -8.98 3.77
CA ALA A 493 -3.25 -10.38 4.20
C ALA A 493 -1.91 -10.81 4.81
N LEU A 494 -0.77 -10.37 4.26
CA LEU A 494 0.54 -10.62 4.88
C LEU A 494 0.67 -9.91 6.23
N ILE A 495 0.20 -8.68 6.36
CA ILE A 495 0.21 -7.90 7.61
C ILE A 495 -0.64 -8.59 8.69
N LEU A 496 -1.84 -9.05 8.33
CA LEU A 496 -2.74 -9.78 9.22
C LEU A 496 -2.14 -11.11 9.69
N GLN A 497 -1.53 -11.88 8.78
CA GLN A 497 -0.79 -13.09 9.14
C GLN A 497 0.34 -12.77 10.14
N GLN A 498 1.10 -11.69 9.90
CA GLN A 498 2.14 -11.27 10.84
C GLN A 498 1.55 -10.83 12.18
N TYR A 499 0.42 -10.14 12.18
CA TYR A 499 -0.23 -9.67 13.41
C TYR A 499 -0.64 -10.86 14.27
N ALA A 500 -1.30 -11.85 13.70
CA ALA A 500 -1.67 -13.09 14.38
C ALA A 500 -0.43 -13.79 15.00
N ILE A 501 0.68 -13.86 14.26
CA ILE A 501 1.94 -14.45 14.76
C ILE A 501 2.53 -13.62 15.90
N THR A 502 2.65 -12.30 15.75
CA THR A 502 3.32 -11.43 16.73
C THR A 502 2.56 -11.33 18.04
N TYR A 503 1.23 -11.27 17.96
CA TYR A 503 0.36 -11.09 19.13
C TYR A 503 -0.24 -12.40 19.65
N GLY A 504 -0.09 -13.51 18.91
CA GLY A 504 -0.58 -14.83 19.33
C GLY A 504 -2.10 -14.90 19.39
N VAL A 505 -2.78 -14.22 18.45
CA VAL A 505 -4.24 -14.04 18.45
C VAL A 505 -4.92 -14.82 17.32
N ASP A 506 -6.19 -15.16 17.56
CA ASP A 506 -7.12 -15.61 16.53
C ASP A 506 -7.84 -14.39 15.94
N LEU A 507 -7.73 -14.16 14.62
CA LEU A 507 -8.29 -12.97 13.95
C LEU A 507 -9.82 -12.96 13.93
N ASP A 508 -10.48 -14.10 14.11
CA ASP A 508 -11.93 -14.15 14.26
C ASP A 508 -12.42 -13.56 15.58
N GLN A 509 -11.57 -13.58 16.62
CA GLN A 509 -11.90 -13.08 17.96
C GLN A 509 -11.25 -11.73 18.26
N ASP A 510 -9.96 -11.61 17.97
CA ASP A 510 -9.08 -10.52 18.40
C ASP A 510 -8.33 -9.92 17.19
N SER A 511 -9.08 -9.59 16.13
CA SER A 511 -8.55 -8.87 14.96
C SER A 511 -8.09 -7.45 15.34
N PRO A 512 -7.01 -6.92 14.74
CA PRO A 512 -6.69 -5.49 14.88
C PRO A 512 -7.82 -4.62 14.33
N TYR A 513 -7.94 -3.38 14.83
CA TYR A 513 -8.88 -2.44 14.22
C TYR A 513 -8.54 -2.19 12.74
N PRO A 514 -9.55 -1.99 11.85
CA PRO A 514 -9.31 -1.55 10.49
C PRO A 514 -8.43 -0.30 10.41
N SER A 515 -8.63 0.66 11.34
CA SER A 515 -7.75 1.83 11.50
C SER A 515 -6.30 1.46 11.82
N THR A 516 -6.03 0.36 12.50
CA THR A 516 -4.66 -0.13 12.76
C THR A 516 -3.97 -0.53 11.47
N LEU A 517 -4.69 -1.23 10.60
CA LEU A 517 -4.17 -1.64 9.30
C LEU A 517 -3.97 -0.43 8.36
N LYS A 518 -4.88 0.54 8.39
CA LYS A 518 -4.73 1.82 7.67
C LYS A 518 -3.51 2.60 8.18
N ALA A 519 -3.34 2.73 9.49
CA ALA A 519 -2.19 3.40 10.11
C ALA A 519 -0.87 2.70 9.78
N ILE A 520 -0.81 1.36 9.79
CA ILE A 520 0.39 0.59 9.40
C ILE A 520 0.81 0.93 7.98
N LEU A 521 -0.13 0.88 7.02
CA LEU A 521 0.18 1.13 5.62
C LEU A 521 0.67 2.56 5.40
N ILE A 522 0.01 3.56 6.00
CA ILE A 522 0.38 4.98 5.87
C ILE A 522 1.70 5.30 6.57
N GLN A 523 1.93 4.75 7.77
CA GLN A 523 3.17 4.93 8.52
C GLN A 523 4.40 4.39 7.79
N THR A 524 4.21 3.38 6.95
CA THR A 524 5.29 2.66 6.25
C THR A 524 5.35 2.93 4.76
N ALA A 525 4.40 3.71 4.24
CA ALA A 525 4.41 4.15 2.86
C ALA A 525 5.66 4.97 2.56
N ARG A 526 6.19 4.79 1.36
CA ARG A 526 7.25 5.62 0.82
C ARG A 526 6.59 6.82 0.14
N ASP A 527 6.74 7.97 0.78
CA ASP A 527 6.38 9.26 0.19
C ASP A 527 7.00 9.40 -1.22
N LEU A 528 6.16 9.71 -2.21
CA LEU A 528 6.59 9.90 -3.58
C LEU A 528 6.77 11.40 -3.78
N VAL A 529 7.93 11.81 -4.27
CA VAL A 529 8.22 13.21 -4.57
C VAL A 529 8.59 13.34 -6.04
N HIS A 530 7.81 14.13 -6.75
CA HIS A 530 7.97 14.47 -8.15
C HIS A 530 7.55 15.92 -8.39
N ASP A 531 8.45 16.82 -8.01
CA ASP A 531 8.22 18.27 -7.99
C ASP A 531 8.64 18.99 -9.27
N THR A 532 9.19 18.24 -10.24
CA THR A 532 9.76 18.77 -11.47
C THR A 532 9.31 17.93 -12.67
N PRO A 533 8.68 18.53 -13.70
CA PRO A 533 8.28 17.77 -14.88
C PRO A 533 9.46 17.15 -15.63
N ASP A 534 9.34 15.88 -16.00
CA ASP A 534 10.31 15.10 -16.77
C ASP A 534 9.77 14.65 -18.15
N GLY A 535 8.51 14.97 -18.44
CA GLY A 535 7.85 14.74 -19.72
C GLY A 535 7.09 13.42 -19.81
N TYR A 536 6.97 12.66 -18.72
CA TYR A 536 6.02 11.56 -18.58
C TYR A 536 4.62 12.04 -18.15
N GLU A 537 4.54 13.16 -17.43
CA GLU A 537 3.30 13.66 -16.83
C GLU A 537 2.27 14.05 -17.89
N TRP A 538 1.01 13.99 -17.50
CA TRP A 538 -0.09 14.59 -18.24
C TRP A 538 -0.48 15.92 -17.61
N ASN A 539 -0.97 16.82 -18.45
CA ASN A 539 -1.68 17.98 -17.95
C ASN A 539 -3.00 17.52 -17.33
N ASN A 540 -3.22 17.89 -16.08
CA ASN A 540 -4.50 17.76 -15.41
C ASN A 540 -5.56 18.58 -16.16
N PRO A 541 -6.78 18.04 -16.38
CA PRO A 541 -7.82 18.72 -17.16
C PRO A 541 -8.34 20.02 -16.53
N ASP A 542 -8.21 20.20 -15.22
CA ASP A 542 -8.66 21.41 -14.50
C ASP A 542 -7.62 22.53 -14.61
N THR A 543 -6.36 22.19 -14.37
CA THR A 543 -5.28 23.19 -14.26
C THR A 543 -4.52 23.44 -15.57
N ASP A 544 -4.68 22.56 -16.56
CA ASP A 544 -3.84 22.48 -17.78
C ASP A 544 -2.33 22.47 -17.48
N ALA A 545 -1.95 21.91 -16.33
CA ALA A 545 -0.56 21.77 -15.87
C ALA A 545 -0.27 20.34 -15.44
N ALA A 546 1.02 19.96 -15.46
CA ALA A 546 1.46 18.64 -15.03
C ALA A 546 1.01 18.33 -13.59
N VAL A 547 0.54 17.11 -13.35
CA VAL A 547 0.31 16.63 -11.97
C VAL A 547 1.66 16.39 -11.33
N LEU A 548 1.97 17.18 -10.30
CA LEU A 548 3.19 17.10 -9.50
C LEU A 548 2.80 16.81 -8.05
N TYR A 549 3.69 16.14 -7.34
CA TYR A 549 3.51 15.78 -5.93
C TYR A 549 4.80 16.05 -5.17
N HIS A 550 4.66 16.60 -3.97
CA HIS A 550 5.74 17.14 -3.17
C HIS A 550 5.95 16.31 -1.91
N GLU A 551 6.94 16.67 -1.10
CA GLU A 551 7.12 16.04 0.21
C GLU A 551 5.85 16.20 1.07
N GLY A 552 5.44 15.09 1.70
CA GLY A 552 4.22 15.01 2.49
C GLY A 552 3.01 14.55 1.67
N PRO A 553 1.84 14.42 2.30
CA PRO A 553 0.67 13.90 1.62
C PRO A 553 0.19 14.83 0.49
N ASP A 554 -0.35 14.28 -0.58
CA ASP A 554 -0.88 15.03 -1.72
C ASP A 554 -2.18 14.41 -2.29
N TYR A 555 -2.93 15.15 -3.11
CA TYR A 555 -4.20 14.66 -3.68
C TYR A 555 -4.04 13.66 -4.85
N ALA A 556 -2.81 13.34 -5.25
CA ALA A 556 -2.49 12.44 -6.34
C ALA A 556 -1.96 11.09 -5.83
N THR A 557 -0.99 11.11 -4.90
CA THR A 557 -0.37 9.90 -4.33
C THR A 557 -0.75 9.60 -2.88
N GLY A 558 -1.51 10.49 -2.22
CA GLY A 558 -1.88 10.33 -0.82
C GLY A 558 -0.65 10.42 0.07
N PHE A 559 -0.53 9.49 1.02
CA PHE A 559 0.66 9.32 1.85
C PHE A 559 1.77 8.49 1.17
N GLY A 560 1.56 8.10 -0.09
CA GLY A 560 2.59 7.49 -0.93
C GLY A 560 2.40 6.00 -1.22
N LEU A 561 3.49 5.39 -1.68
CA LEU A 561 3.53 4.01 -2.18
C LEU A 561 3.70 3.00 -1.05
N ILE A 562 2.81 2.01 -0.98
CA ILE A 562 2.87 0.98 0.08
C ILE A 562 4.19 0.19 0.11
N ASN A 563 4.61 -0.25 1.30
CA ASN A 563 5.79 -1.07 1.52
C ASN A 563 5.49 -2.23 2.49
N ALA A 564 5.32 -3.43 1.94
CA ALA A 564 4.97 -4.63 2.68
C ALA A 564 6.04 -5.02 3.71
N GLN A 565 7.33 -4.93 3.34
CA GLN A 565 8.43 -5.30 4.24
C GLN A 565 8.50 -4.36 5.45
N ALA A 566 8.37 -3.06 5.22
CA ALA A 566 8.35 -2.07 6.29
C ALA A 566 7.11 -2.25 7.19
N ALA A 567 5.93 -2.48 6.61
CA ALA A 567 4.69 -2.77 7.34
C ALA A 567 4.81 -4.01 8.23
N VAL A 568 5.26 -5.14 7.69
CA VAL A 568 5.49 -6.38 8.44
C VAL A 568 6.55 -6.19 9.53
N SER A 569 7.63 -5.45 9.24
CA SER A 569 8.66 -5.13 10.24
C SER A 569 8.09 -4.29 11.40
N LEU A 570 7.22 -3.34 11.11
CA LEU A 570 6.56 -2.51 12.12
C LEU A 570 5.68 -3.36 13.05
N VAL A 571 4.92 -4.31 12.49
CA VAL A 571 4.13 -5.27 13.28
C VAL A 571 5.03 -6.17 14.12
N LYS A 572 6.06 -6.80 13.54
CA LYS A 572 7.04 -7.64 14.27
C LYS A 572 7.66 -6.92 15.47
N LYS A 573 7.94 -5.63 15.32
CA LYS A 573 8.52 -4.76 16.35
C LYS A 573 7.51 -4.27 17.39
N LYS A 574 6.23 -4.65 17.31
CA LYS A 574 5.16 -4.19 18.23
C LYS A 574 5.10 -2.65 18.34
N ASN A 575 5.36 -1.97 17.22
CA ASN A 575 5.39 -0.51 17.09
C ASN A 575 3.99 0.08 16.88
N LEU A 576 3.01 -0.45 17.60
CA LEU A 576 1.59 -0.16 17.48
C LEU A 576 0.97 0.10 18.85
N ARG A 577 0.05 1.05 18.93
CA ARG A 577 -0.82 1.25 20.09
C ARG A 577 -2.25 1.38 19.60
N GLU A 578 -3.14 0.59 20.17
CA GLU A 578 -4.58 0.82 20.08
C GLU A 578 -5.03 1.46 21.39
N GLY A 579 -5.96 2.39 21.30
CA GLY A 579 -6.48 3.11 22.46
C GLY A 579 -7.91 3.56 22.23
N ILE A 580 -8.51 4.15 23.26
CA ILE A 580 -9.87 4.70 23.21
C ILE A 580 -9.84 6.06 23.89
N ILE A 581 -10.47 7.06 23.27
CA ILE A 581 -10.79 8.35 23.88
C ILE A 581 -12.28 8.33 24.24
N SER A 582 -12.59 8.42 25.53
CA SER A 582 -13.95 8.25 26.07
C SER A 582 -14.62 9.57 26.43
N SER A 583 -13.90 10.70 26.43
CA SER A 583 -14.48 12.01 26.70
C SER A 583 -13.65 13.16 26.09
N PRO A 584 -14.26 14.32 25.76
CA PRO A 584 -13.57 15.41 25.05
C PRO A 584 -12.34 16.00 25.78
N GLY A 585 -12.24 15.82 27.09
CA GLY A 585 -11.08 16.29 27.88
C GLY A 585 -10.02 15.22 28.13
N GLU A 586 -10.22 14.00 27.64
CA GLU A 586 -9.27 12.90 27.83
C GLU A 586 -8.07 13.06 26.89
N VAL A 587 -6.89 12.74 27.43
CA VAL A 587 -5.61 12.81 26.74
C VAL A 587 -4.87 11.50 26.96
N LYS A 588 -4.31 10.95 25.89
CA LYS A 588 -3.47 9.74 25.92
C LYS A 588 -2.06 10.10 25.49
N ASP A 589 -1.14 10.02 26.45
CA ASP A 589 0.28 10.31 26.25
C ASP A 589 1.08 9.01 26.19
N TYR A 590 1.86 8.86 25.12
CA TYR A 590 2.83 7.78 24.97
C TYR A 590 4.25 8.36 25.00
N GLN A 591 5.07 7.85 25.91
CA GLN A 591 6.46 8.27 26.03
C GLN A 591 7.31 7.56 24.98
N VAL A 592 8.14 8.32 24.27
CA VAL A 592 9.08 7.81 23.25
C VAL A 592 10.44 8.44 23.49
N TRP A 593 11.48 7.62 23.55
CA TRP A 593 12.85 8.13 23.55
C TRP A 593 13.30 8.34 22.10
N VAL A 594 13.90 9.49 21.84
CA VAL A 594 14.52 9.81 20.54
C VAL A 594 16.03 9.81 20.73
N SER A 595 16.70 8.85 20.10
CA SER A 595 18.17 8.72 20.19
C SER A 595 18.89 9.92 19.56
N PRO A 596 20.09 10.29 20.07
CA PRO A 596 20.98 11.24 19.40
C PRO A 596 21.25 10.84 17.95
N GLY A 597 21.08 11.79 17.03
CA GLY A 597 21.29 11.58 15.60
C GLY A 597 20.13 10.91 14.86
N ALA A 598 18.94 10.77 15.48
CA ALA A 598 17.75 10.30 14.78
C ALA A 598 17.42 11.20 13.57
N GLU A 599 17.54 10.66 12.36
CA GLU A 599 17.32 11.42 11.12
C GLU A 599 15.85 11.83 10.94
N ARG A 600 14.92 11.00 11.42
CA ARG A 600 13.49 11.27 11.44
C ARG A 600 12.80 10.58 12.61
N ILE A 601 11.68 11.12 13.07
CA ILE A 601 10.63 10.39 13.79
C ILE A 601 9.31 10.59 13.07
N GLN A 602 8.47 9.57 13.06
CA GLN A 602 7.18 9.62 12.37
C GLN A 602 6.12 8.82 13.13
N PHE A 603 4.93 9.40 13.22
CA PHE A 603 3.76 8.77 13.82
C PHE A 603 2.53 9.02 12.96
N THR A 604 1.70 8.00 12.83
CA THR A 604 0.42 8.05 12.13
C THR A 604 -0.69 7.64 13.11
N LEU A 605 -1.63 8.55 13.35
CA LEU A 605 -2.89 8.30 14.05
C LEU A 605 -3.97 8.03 13.00
N ALA A 606 -4.78 7.00 13.21
CA ALA A 606 -5.98 6.75 12.40
C ALA A 606 -7.11 6.24 13.29
N TRP A 607 -8.35 6.51 12.90
CA TRP A 607 -9.53 5.98 13.58
C TRP A 607 -10.65 5.67 12.59
N ASP A 608 -11.41 4.62 12.90
CA ASP A 608 -12.64 4.29 12.19
C ASP A 608 -13.74 5.22 12.72
N ASP A 609 -13.98 6.31 12.01
CA ASP A 609 -14.85 7.41 12.42
C ASP A 609 -16.34 7.02 12.29
N GLU A 610 -17.19 7.65 13.10
CA GLU A 610 -18.64 7.46 13.05
C GLU A 610 -19.17 7.81 11.65
N PRO A 611 -20.10 7.05 11.05
CA PRO A 611 -20.71 7.40 9.79
C PRO A 611 -21.44 8.76 9.84
N ASP A 612 -21.29 9.60 8.81
CA ASP A 612 -22.06 10.86 8.76
C ASP A 612 -23.48 10.61 8.25
N GLU A 613 -24.46 10.95 9.09
CA GLU A 613 -25.90 10.85 8.79
C GLU A 613 -26.47 12.10 8.07
N ASP A 614 -25.68 13.18 7.90
CA ASP A 614 -26.13 14.41 7.25
C ASP A 614 -26.32 14.24 5.74
N THR A 615 -27.56 13.92 5.38
CA THR A 615 -28.05 13.85 4.00
C THR A 615 -28.64 15.16 3.46
N TYR A 616 -28.68 16.22 4.29
CA TYR A 616 -29.33 17.50 3.95
C TYR A 616 -28.33 18.63 3.69
N GLY A 617 -27.16 18.57 4.33
CA GLY A 617 -26.07 19.53 4.17
C GLY A 617 -25.51 19.58 2.76
N VAL A 618 -24.80 20.66 2.46
CA VAL A 618 -24.07 20.77 1.18
C VAL A 618 -22.88 19.83 1.18
N GLU A 619 -22.51 19.31 0.01
CA GLU A 619 -21.48 18.27 -0.15
C GLU A 619 -20.07 18.70 0.29
N THR A 620 -19.85 19.99 0.42
CA THR A 620 -18.59 20.60 0.88
C THR A 620 -18.51 20.75 2.40
N ASN A 621 -19.56 20.38 3.14
CA ASN A 621 -19.48 20.32 4.60
C ASN A 621 -18.53 19.18 5.01
N PRO A 622 -17.62 19.41 5.98
CA PRO A 622 -16.78 18.35 6.52
C PRO A 622 -17.61 17.14 6.94
N ARG A 623 -17.16 15.93 6.56
CA ARG A 623 -17.84 14.67 6.91
C ARG A 623 -17.25 14.00 8.14
N LEU A 624 -16.18 14.55 8.72
CA LEU A 624 -15.57 14.09 9.96
C LEU A 624 -16.52 14.30 11.15
N ILE A 625 -16.71 13.28 11.98
CA ILE A 625 -17.61 13.34 13.14
C ILE A 625 -16.81 13.48 14.44
N ASN A 626 -15.92 12.51 14.71
CA ASN A 626 -15.03 12.55 15.86
C ASN A 626 -13.67 13.10 15.41
N ASP A 627 -13.30 14.24 15.97
CA ASP A 627 -12.10 14.99 15.59
C ASP A 627 -10.99 14.74 16.61
N LEU A 628 -10.16 13.73 16.32
CA LEU A 628 -9.01 13.37 17.14
C LEU A 628 -7.75 14.09 16.65
N GLU A 629 -6.96 14.61 17.58
CA GLU A 629 -5.69 15.27 17.30
C GLU A 629 -4.49 14.42 17.73
N LEU A 630 -3.47 14.41 16.89
CA LEU A 630 -2.12 13.92 17.13
C LEU A 630 -1.18 15.11 17.35
N ARG A 631 -0.39 15.06 18.43
CA ARG A 631 0.70 16.01 18.67
C ARG A 631 1.97 15.27 19.07
N LEU A 632 3.12 15.71 18.55
CA LEU A 632 4.42 15.31 19.06
C LEU A 632 5.00 16.45 19.91
N ILE A 633 5.37 16.16 21.14
CA ILE A 633 5.92 17.15 22.08
C ILE A 633 7.33 16.72 22.46
N ALA A 634 8.34 17.49 22.07
CA ALA A 634 9.73 17.23 22.39
C ALA A 634 10.04 17.55 23.86
N GLU A 635 11.20 17.07 24.35
CA GLU A 635 11.64 17.29 25.73
C GLU A 635 11.82 18.77 26.09
N ASP A 636 12.12 19.62 25.10
CA ASP A 636 12.24 21.08 25.27
C ASP A 636 10.90 21.83 25.26
N GLY A 637 9.79 21.12 25.07
CA GLY A 637 8.44 21.66 25.00
C GLY A 637 7.97 22.05 23.59
N SER A 638 8.81 21.91 22.56
CA SER A 638 8.42 22.14 21.17
C SER A 638 7.30 21.17 20.77
N THR A 639 6.24 21.69 20.16
CA THR A 639 5.10 20.90 19.68
C THR A 639 5.06 20.89 18.16
N PHE A 640 4.87 19.71 17.58
CA PHE A 640 4.77 19.47 16.14
C PHE A 640 3.36 19.00 15.83
N LEU A 641 2.84 19.45 14.68
CA LEU A 641 1.47 19.22 14.23
C LEU A 641 1.45 18.38 12.94
N PRO A 642 0.32 17.73 12.63
CA PRO A 642 0.12 16.93 11.43
C PRO A 642 0.44 17.65 10.13
N TRP A 643 0.68 16.87 9.08
CA TRP A 643 0.61 17.36 7.71
C TRP A 643 -0.83 17.62 7.30
N VAL A 644 -1.08 18.77 6.67
CA VAL A 644 -2.36 19.18 6.11
C VAL A 644 -2.19 19.72 4.68
N LEU A 645 -3.25 19.63 3.88
CA LEU A 645 -3.36 20.26 2.56
C LEU A 645 -4.39 21.38 2.58
N ASP A 646 -4.15 22.42 1.79
CA ASP A 646 -5.15 23.47 1.58
C ASP A 646 -6.35 22.89 0.81
N PRO A 647 -7.59 23.00 1.33
CA PRO A 647 -8.76 22.44 0.63
C PRO A 647 -9.01 23.09 -0.72
N LEU A 648 -9.18 22.26 -1.76
CA LEU A 648 -9.60 22.74 -3.08
C LEU A 648 -11.09 23.10 -3.09
N THR A 649 -11.48 24.04 -3.96
CA THR A 649 -12.88 24.41 -4.14
C THR A 649 -13.47 23.66 -5.35
N PRO A 650 -14.49 22.81 -5.17
CA PRO A 650 -15.10 22.09 -6.29
C PRO A 650 -15.98 22.99 -7.16
N ALA A 651 -16.26 22.56 -8.39
CA ALA A 651 -17.31 23.15 -9.21
C ALA A 651 -18.68 23.11 -8.52
N ALA A 652 -19.52 24.12 -8.80
CA ALA A 652 -20.87 24.20 -8.25
C ALA A 652 -21.79 23.06 -8.74
N THR A 653 -21.57 22.55 -9.95
CA THR A 653 -22.34 21.44 -10.55
C THR A 653 -21.39 20.45 -11.23
N ILE A 654 -21.71 19.16 -11.17
CA ILE A 654 -20.97 18.12 -11.90
C ILE A 654 -21.01 18.41 -13.41
N GLY A 655 -19.82 18.49 -14.02
CA GLY A 655 -19.63 18.73 -15.45
C GLY A 655 -19.46 20.20 -15.84
N ASP A 656 -19.49 21.13 -14.88
CA ASP A 656 -18.89 22.45 -15.06
C ASP A 656 -17.36 22.34 -14.90
N PRO A 657 -16.55 23.17 -15.58
CA PRO A 657 -15.12 23.20 -15.34
C PRO A 657 -14.84 23.56 -13.88
N ASP A 658 -13.98 22.79 -13.23
CA ASP A 658 -13.54 23.10 -11.89
C ASP A 658 -12.77 24.44 -11.87
N PRO A 659 -12.98 25.29 -10.84
CA PRO A 659 -12.36 26.61 -10.77
C PRO A 659 -10.88 26.54 -10.36
N ILE A 660 -10.28 25.35 -10.36
CA ILE A 660 -8.95 25.04 -9.83
C ILE A 660 -7.89 25.52 -10.81
N THR A 661 -6.89 26.20 -10.29
CA THR A 661 -5.73 26.70 -11.02
C THR A 661 -4.46 26.03 -10.51
N PRO A 662 -3.34 26.07 -11.26
CA PRO A 662 -2.06 25.57 -10.75
C PRO A 662 -1.61 26.22 -9.43
N ALA A 663 -2.09 27.42 -9.11
CA ALA A 663 -1.73 28.12 -7.87
C ALA A 663 -2.46 27.59 -6.63
N ASP A 664 -3.57 26.87 -6.82
CA ASP A 664 -4.35 26.27 -5.73
C ASP A 664 -3.73 24.94 -5.27
N ILE A 665 -2.82 24.36 -6.07
CA ILE A 665 -2.14 23.11 -5.75
C ILE A 665 -0.87 23.45 -4.96
N THR A 666 -1.00 23.51 -3.64
CA THR A 666 0.10 23.81 -2.71
C THR A 666 0.65 22.52 -2.08
N PRO A 667 1.96 22.45 -1.79
CA PRO A 667 2.53 21.35 -1.00
C PRO A 667 1.91 21.26 0.40
N ALA A 668 1.92 20.06 0.99
CA ALA A 668 1.53 19.88 2.38
C ALA A 668 2.37 20.72 3.33
N HIS A 669 1.75 21.16 4.41
CA HIS A 669 2.40 21.93 5.47
C HIS A 669 1.92 21.46 6.84
N SER A 670 2.58 21.91 7.91
CA SER A 670 2.19 21.51 9.27
C SER A 670 1.03 22.36 9.76
N GLY A 671 -0.02 21.73 10.29
CA GLY A 671 -1.24 22.38 10.77
C GLY A 671 -2.15 21.43 11.55
N GLU A 672 -3.19 21.98 12.17
CA GLU A 672 -4.26 21.18 12.79
C GLU A 672 -5.16 20.63 11.67
N ASP A 673 -5.42 19.32 11.67
CA ASP A 673 -6.31 18.68 10.70
C ASP A 673 -7.70 18.52 11.32
N HIS A 674 -8.72 18.99 10.61
CA HIS A 674 -10.12 18.89 11.04
C HIS A 674 -11.00 18.26 9.97
N LEU A 675 -10.39 17.61 8.97
CA LEU A 675 -11.07 17.00 7.84
C LEU A 675 -10.84 15.49 7.81
N ASN A 676 -9.60 15.04 8.04
CA ASN A 676 -9.22 13.65 7.82
C ASN A 676 -9.35 12.81 9.09
N ASN A 677 -9.77 11.55 8.95
CA ASN A 677 -9.73 10.56 10.03
C ASN A 677 -8.37 9.85 10.14
N VAL A 678 -7.34 10.51 9.64
CA VAL A 678 -5.94 10.07 9.69
C VAL A 678 -5.06 11.30 9.76
N GLU A 679 -4.11 11.29 10.69
CA GLU A 679 -3.13 12.34 10.86
C GLU A 679 -1.73 11.73 10.90
N GLN A 680 -0.78 12.34 10.19
CA GLN A 680 0.62 11.92 10.24
C GLN A 680 1.52 13.11 10.57
N ILE A 681 2.44 12.91 11.51
CA ILE A 681 3.51 13.85 11.82
C ILE A 681 4.83 13.22 11.43
N THR A 682 5.62 13.94 10.64
CA THR A 682 7.03 13.62 10.36
C THR A 682 7.92 14.75 10.84
N VAL A 683 8.84 14.46 11.75
CA VAL A 683 9.84 15.43 12.21
C VAL A 683 11.21 15.00 11.71
N LYS A 684 11.77 15.79 10.80
CA LYS A 684 13.17 15.64 10.34
C LYS A 684 14.12 16.25 11.37
N THR A 685 15.28 15.63 11.55
CA THR A 685 16.32 16.09 12.51
C THR A 685 15.79 16.26 13.93
N ALA A 686 15.14 15.22 14.47
CA ALA A 686 14.54 15.28 15.79
C ALA A 686 15.60 15.47 16.88
N VAL A 687 15.34 16.42 17.80
CA VAL A 687 16.19 16.58 18.98
C VAL A 687 16.13 15.31 19.83
N SER A 688 17.29 14.86 20.28
CA SER A 688 17.34 13.71 21.20
C SER A 688 16.66 14.07 22.52
N GLY A 689 15.88 13.15 23.06
CA GLY A 689 15.23 13.38 24.34
C GLY A 689 14.01 12.51 24.56
N ASN A 690 13.32 12.75 25.67
CA ASN A 690 12.00 12.18 25.91
C ASN A 690 10.93 12.98 25.19
N TRP A 691 10.25 12.34 24.25
CA TRP A 691 9.13 12.89 23.51
C TRP A 691 7.82 12.29 24.00
N ILE A 692 6.76 13.07 23.86
CA ILE A 692 5.39 12.63 24.09
C ILE A 692 4.69 12.58 22.74
N VAL A 693 4.13 11.42 22.43
CA VAL A 693 3.12 11.27 21.37
C VAL A 693 1.77 11.38 22.05
N ARG A 694 1.02 12.43 21.75
CA ARG A 694 -0.25 12.75 22.39
C ARG A 694 -1.40 12.54 21.43
N VAL A 695 -2.43 11.84 21.90
CA VAL A 695 -3.74 11.73 21.24
C VAL A 695 -4.79 12.37 22.15
N SER A 696 -5.63 13.25 21.59
CA SER A 696 -6.70 13.96 22.29
C SER A 696 -7.86 14.29 21.35
N VAL A 697 -8.93 14.90 21.86
CA VAL A 697 -9.99 15.50 21.03
C VAL A 697 -9.62 16.96 20.73
N ALA A 698 -9.92 17.43 19.52
CA ALA A 698 -9.68 18.81 19.12
C ALA A 698 -10.40 19.83 20.03
N PRO A 699 -9.71 20.85 20.57
CA PRO A 699 -10.32 21.85 21.45
C PRO A 699 -11.45 22.62 20.77
N GLY A 700 -12.66 22.56 21.33
CA GLY A 700 -13.83 23.27 20.80
C GLY A 700 -14.53 22.57 19.63
N SER A 701 -14.07 21.37 19.26
CA SER A 701 -14.81 20.47 18.39
C SER A 701 -16.09 19.99 19.10
N PRO A 702 -17.21 19.76 18.37
CA PRO A 702 -18.34 19.02 18.93
C PRO A 702 -17.92 17.61 19.39
N GLY A 703 -16.81 17.09 18.86
CA GLY A 703 -15.72 16.42 19.58
C GLY A 703 -15.86 14.94 19.90
N LEU A 704 -16.96 14.53 20.49
CA LEU A 704 -17.36 13.13 20.69
C LEU A 704 -18.88 13.18 20.80
N LEU A 705 -19.59 12.89 19.71
CA LEU A 705 -21.02 13.18 19.68
C LEU A 705 -21.82 12.31 20.65
N GLU A 706 -21.54 11.00 20.79
CA GLU A 706 -22.30 10.12 21.70
C GLU A 706 -21.51 8.93 22.33
N GLU A 707 -20.45 8.40 21.71
CA GLU A 707 -19.73 7.17 22.16
C GLU A 707 -18.19 7.34 22.22
N PRO A 708 -17.46 6.52 23.01
CA PRO A 708 -16.00 6.49 22.99
C PRO A 708 -15.46 6.16 21.59
N GLN A 709 -14.41 6.86 21.15
CA GLN A 709 -13.77 6.63 19.85
C GLN A 709 -12.49 5.79 20.02
N PRO A 710 -12.44 4.54 19.54
CA PRO A 710 -11.20 3.81 19.38
C PRO A 710 -10.29 4.46 18.35
N TYR A 711 -8.97 4.34 18.55
CA TYR A 711 -7.98 4.82 17.62
C TYR A 711 -6.78 3.89 17.57
N SER A 712 -5.98 4.07 16.52
CA SER A 712 -4.77 3.33 16.26
C SER A 712 -3.61 4.28 16.01
N LEU A 713 -2.47 4.00 16.62
CA LEU A 713 -1.26 4.78 16.51
C LEU A 713 -0.11 3.87 16.08
N ALA A 714 0.42 4.11 14.89
CA ALA A 714 1.61 3.43 14.37
C ALA A 714 2.79 4.40 14.37
N GLY A 715 3.97 3.94 14.78
CA GLY A 715 5.13 4.82 14.77
C GLY A 715 6.40 4.27 15.38
N ASP A 716 7.39 5.14 15.53
CA ASP A 716 8.75 4.80 15.96
C ASP A 716 8.88 4.60 17.50
N PHE A 717 7.99 3.82 18.12
CA PHE A 717 8.02 3.60 19.58
C PHE A 717 9.32 2.94 20.10
N LEU A 718 10.05 2.22 19.24
CA LEU A 718 11.26 1.46 19.60
C LEU A 718 12.61 2.11 19.26
N LYS A 719 12.73 3.45 19.14
CA LYS A 719 14.06 4.08 18.96
C LYS A 719 14.83 4.20 20.29
N GLY A 720 15.42 3.08 20.70
CA GLY A 720 16.32 2.96 21.86
C GLY A 720 15.59 2.94 23.20
N PHE A 721 16.05 2.11 24.13
CA PHE A 721 15.47 2.00 25.47
C PHE A 721 16.41 2.55 26.54
N LYS A 722 15.85 2.83 27.72
CA LYS A 722 16.66 3.05 28.91
C LYS A 722 17.12 1.71 29.48
N VAL A 723 18.44 1.54 29.53
CA VAL A 723 19.13 0.43 30.20
C VAL A 723 19.72 0.96 31.49
N LEU A 724 19.40 0.28 32.59
CA LEU A 724 20.07 0.51 33.87
C LEU A 724 21.18 -0.51 34.00
N ILE A 725 22.39 -0.05 34.25
CA ILE A 725 23.46 -0.91 34.74
C ILE A 725 23.57 -0.65 36.23
N ASP A 726 22.98 -1.55 37.02
CA ASP A 726 23.09 -1.51 38.46
C ASP A 726 24.42 -2.14 38.89
N ALA A 727 25.36 -1.28 39.26
CA ALA A 727 26.59 -1.68 39.92
C ALA A 727 26.64 -1.15 41.38
N SER A 728 25.50 -0.74 41.95
CA SER A 728 25.38 -0.18 43.31
C SER A 728 25.91 -1.10 44.42
N ARG A 729 26.00 -2.41 44.15
CA ARG A 729 26.57 -3.44 45.02
C ARG A 729 27.83 -4.12 44.46
N ASP A 730 28.41 -3.57 43.39
CA ASP A 730 29.59 -4.11 42.70
C ASP A 730 30.79 -4.28 43.63
N GLY A 731 31.53 -5.38 43.46
CA GLY A 731 32.78 -5.69 44.16
C GLY A 731 34.01 -5.01 43.58
N GLY A 732 33.86 -4.22 42.51
CA GLY A 732 34.95 -3.65 41.73
C GLY A 732 35.18 -4.37 40.41
N VAL A 733 34.25 -5.18 39.92
CA VAL A 733 34.38 -5.86 38.62
C VAL A 733 33.83 -4.97 37.51
N TRP A 734 32.83 -4.14 37.78
CA TRP A 734 32.31 -3.21 36.77
C TRP A 734 33.14 -1.93 36.64
N TRP A 735 33.54 -1.32 37.76
CA TRP A 735 34.17 0.02 37.78
C TRP A 735 35.69 0.04 37.87
N PHE A 736 36.36 -1.10 38.04
CA PHE A 736 37.82 -1.10 38.11
C PHE A 736 38.42 -0.49 36.83
N PRO A 737 39.46 0.36 36.93
CA PRO A 737 40.29 0.62 38.12
C PRO A 737 39.90 1.86 38.95
N GLN A 738 38.70 2.42 38.77
CA GLN A 738 38.32 3.67 39.45
C GLN A 738 38.26 3.50 40.99
N ALA A 739 38.90 4.43 41.72
CA ALA A 739 38.99 4.43 43.20
C ALA A 739 38.31 5.65 43.86
N GLY A 740 37.55 6.45 43.10
CA GLY A 740 36.87 7.68 43.53
C GLY A 740 35.35 7.66 43.21
N PRO A 741 34.66 8.81 43.20
CA PRO A 741 33.29 8.86 42.69
C PRO A 741 33.30 8.34 41.25
N PHE A 742 32.45 7.35 40.98
CA PHE A 742 32.41 6.69 39.68
C PHE A 742 31.97 7.68 38.60
N ASP A 743 32.74 7.71 37.53
CA ASP A 743 32.45 8.48 36.32
C ASP A 743 32.33 7.51 35.14
N PRO A 744 31.13 7.34 34.55
CA PRO A 744 30.91 6.43 33.42
C PRO A 744 31.64 6.85 32.14
N THR A 745 32.19 8.06 32.09
CA THR A 745 32.96 8.55 30.94
C THR A 745 34.43 8.11 31.01
N LEU A 746 34.95 7.79 32.19
CA LEU A 746 36.32 7.33 32.40
C LEU A 746 36.46 5.83 32.13
N ALA A 747 37.68 5.35 31.94
CA ALA A 747 37.93 3.93 31.72
C ALA A 747 37.45 3.08 32.92
N HIS A 748 36.66 2.05 32.65
CA HIS A 748 36.32 0.98 33.57
C HIS A 748 36.04 -0.33 32.81
N GLN A 749 36.07 -1.48 33.48
CA GLN A 749 35.93 -2.79 32.82
C GLN A 749 34.60 -2.95 32.06
N GLY A 750 33.49 -2.49 32.64
CA GLY A 750 32.17 -2.55 31.98
C GLY A 750 31.98 -1.57 30.81
N LYS A 751 32.95 -0.68 30.55
CA LYS A 751 32.78 0.45 29.62
C LYS A 751 32.50 0.01 28.20
N ALA A 752 33.20 -1.02 27.72
CA ALA A 752 33.01 -1.52 26.36
C ALA A 752 31.57 -1.97 26.13
N PHE A 753 30.97 -2.68 27.09
CA PHE A 753 29.58 -3.13 26.98
C PHE A 753 28.59 -1.98 27.11
N ALA A 754 28.81 -1.06 28.05
CA ALA A 754 27.97 0.12 28.20
C ALA A 754 28.00 1.02 26.94
N ASP A 755 29.18 1.24 26.38
CA ASP A 755 29.36 2.02 25.14
C ASP A 755 28.79 1.28 23.92
N TYR A 756 28.84 -0.05 23.90
CA TYR A 756 28.19 -0.84 22.86
C TYR A 756 26.68 -0.67 22.88
N LEU A 757 26.03 -0.78 24.04
CA LEU A 757 24.61 -0.51 24.20
C LEU A 757 24.24 0.91 23.77
N ARG A 758 25.07 1.91 24.10
CA ARG A 758 24.90 3.29 23.62
C ARG A 758 25.02 3.38 22.10
N SER A 759 25.94 2.63 21.48
CA SER A 759 26.12 2.59 20.03
C SER A 759 24.93 1.97 19.28
N LEU A 760 24.17 1.09 19.95
CA LEU A 760 22.90 0.56 19.46
C LEU A 760 21.73 1.55 19.63
N GLY A 761 22.00 2.77 20.09
CA GLY A 761 21.02 3.84 20.26
C GLY A 761 20.30 3.84 21.61
N HIS A 762 20.70 2.98 22.56
CA HIS A 762 20.11 2.92 23.90
C HIS A 762 20.66 4.00 24.84
N LYS A 763 19.85 4.44 25.81
CA LYS A 763 20.32 5.27 26.91
C LYS A 763 20.78 4.38 28.05
N VAL A 764 22.05 4.48 28.43
CA VAL A 764 22.66 3.63 29.45
C VAL A 764 23.03 4.46 30.67
N ASP A 765 22.28 4.27 31.76
CA ASP A 765 22.56 4.86 33.06
C ASP A 765 23.33 3.84 33.90
N GLU A 766 24.50 4.21 34.41
CA GLU A 766 25.37 3.35 35.23
C GLU A 766 25.35 3.84 36.67
N LEU A 767 24.76 3.06 37.60
CA LEU A 767 24.55 3.49 38.99
C LEU A 767 25.78 3.23 39.86
N PRO A 768 26.35 4.24 40.53
CA PRO A 768 27.53 4.11 41.39
C PRO A 768 27.23 3.58 42.81
N ARG A 769 28.28 3.33 43.60
CA ARG A 769 28.19 2.90 45.02
C ARG A 769 28.18 4.16 45.90
N PRO A 770 27.40 4.18 46.98
CA PRO A 770 26.19 3.37 47.20
C PRO A 770 24.99 4.00 46.48
N HIS A 771 24.13 3.18 45.89
CA HIS A 771 22.79 3.60 45.46
C HIS A 771 21.77 2.63 46.05
N VAL A 772 20.58 3.13 46.40
CA VAL A 772 19.49 2.29 46.90
C VAL A 772 18.54 2.03 45.74
N ILE A 773 18.29 0.75 45.46
CA ILE A 773 17.36 0.37 44.39
C ILE A 773 15.92 0.43 44.90
N THR A 774 15.06 1.15 44.18
CA THR A 774 13.64 1.28 44.50
C THR A 774 12.76 0.84 43.32
N PRO A 775 11.50 0.45 43.57
CA PRO A 775 10.56 0.13 42.48
C PRO A 775 10.38 1.30 41.50
N GLU A 776 10.31 2.53 42.02
CA GLU A 776 10.13 3.76 41.22
C GLU A 776 11.31 4.06 40.32
N LEU A 777 12.52 3.60 40.70
CA LEU A 777 13.71 3.68 39.87
C LEU A 777 13.64 2.66 38.73
N LEU A 778 13.43 1.38 39.06
CA LEU A 778 13.50 0.29 38.09
C LEU A 778 12.41 0.37 37.02
N GLN A 779 11.21 0.85 37.35
CA GLN A 779 10.11 1.00 36.37
C GLN A 779 10.46 1.94 35.19
N ASN A 780 11.50 2.76 35.30
CA ASN A 780 11.92 3.66 34.22
C ASN A 780 12.82 2.98 33.18
N TYR A 781 13.15 1.70 33.34
CA TYR A 781 14.13 0.99 32.52
C TYR A 781 13.54 -0.27 31.89
N ALA A 782 13.74 -0.43 30.58
CA ALA A 782 13.29 -1.61 29.86
C ALA A 782 14.16 -2.84 30.15
N LEU A 783 15.45 -2.60 30.43
CA LEU A 783 16.42 -3.61 30.79
C LEU A 783 17.21 -3.14 32.02
N VAL A 784 17.33 -4.01 33.00
CA VAL A 784 18.26 -3.84 34.11
C VAL A 784 19.36 -4.89 33.97
N ILE A 785 20.60 -4.43 33.88
CA ILE A 785 21.80 -5.25 33.95
C ILE A 785 22.32 -5.11 35.37
N ARG A 786 22.15 -6.15 36.18
CA ARG A 786 22.71 -6.17 37.52
C ARG A 786 24.13 -6.71 37.43
N ALA A 787 25.11 -5.84 37.65
CA ALA A 787 26.52 -6.20 37.78
C ALA A 787 26.78 -6.87 39.14
N VAL A 788 27.91 -7.59 39.26
CA VAL A 788 28.29 -8.48 40.37
C VAL A 788 27.79 -8.02 41.74
N GLY A 789 27.05 -8.87 42.46
CA GLY A 789 26.62 -8.61 43.83
C GLY A 789 27.70 -8.97 44.84
N PHE A 790 28.51 -8.00 45.29
CA PHE A 790 29.44 -8.20 46.40
C PHE A 790 28.88 -7.66 47.72
N GLY A 791 28.18 -6.52 47.67
CA GLY A 791 27.43 -5.99 48.80
C GLY A 791 26.06 -6.67 48.97
N SER A 792 25.54 -6.70 50.19
CA SER A 792 24.19 -7.24 50.46
C SER A 792 23.10 -6.28 49.99
N TYR A 793 22.14 -6.80 49.24
CA TYR A 793 20.86 -6.13 48.98
C TYR A 793 19.94 -6.26 50.20
N SER A 794 19.26 -5.19 50.56
CA SER A 794 18.19 -5.26 51.58
C SER A 794 16.97 -6.01 51.05
N SER A 795 16.11 -6.50 51.95
CA SER A 795 14.85 -7.14 51.54
C SER A 795 13.96 -6.22 50.69
N ALA A 796 14.01 -4.89 50.90
CA ALA A 796 13.26 -3.93 50.10
C ALA A 796 13.79 -3.84 48.66
N GLU A 797 15.11 -3.86 48.47
CA GLU A 797 15.74 -3.85 47.14
C GLU A 797 15.48 -5.17 46.41
N ILE A 798 15.58 -6.31 47.11
CA ILE A 798 15.22 -7.62 46.55
C ILE A 798 13.75 -7.64 46.11
N ASN A 799 12.85 -7.07 46.91
CA ASN A 799 11.45 -6.93 46.53
C ASN A 799 11.27 -6.01 45.31
N ALA A 800 12.07 -4.95 45.17
CA ALA A 800 12.03 -4.08 43.99
C ALA A 800 12.39 -4.84 42.71
N TYR A 801 13.46 -5.64 42.74
CA TYR A 801 13.88 -6.48 41.62
C TYR A 801 12.84 -7.56 41.27
N THR A 802 12.39 -8.32 42.27
CA THR A 802 11.43 -9.39 42.04
C THR A 802 10.11 -8.86 41.50
N ASN A 803 9.61 -7.74 42.05
CA ASN A 803 8.42 -7.07 41.50
C ASN A 803 8.66 -6.52 40.09
N TYR A 804 9.82 -5.93 39.82
CA TYR A 804 10.16 -5.41 38.50
C TYR A 804 10.08 -6.52 37.44
N VAL A 805 10.76 -7.64 37.67
CA VAL A 805 10.74 -8.77 36.72
C VAL A 805 9.35 -9.41 36.69
N GLN A 806 8.72 -9.64 37.83
CA GLN A 806 7.38 -10.25 37.89
C GLN A 806 6.34 -9.47 37.07
N ASN A 807 6.49 -8.14 36.97
CA ASN A 807 5.62 -7.26 36.20
C ASN A 807 6.06 -7.02 34.75
N GLY A 808 6.99 -7.82 34.21
CA GLY A 808 7.39 -7.75 32.80
C GLY A 808 8.78 -7.20 32.53
N GLY A 809 9.47 -6.72 33.56
CA GLY A 809 10.84 -6.22 33.48
C GLY A 809 11.83 -7.27 32.99
N LYS A 810 12.94 -6.82 32.41
CA LYS A 810 13.98 -7.67 31.83
C LYS A 810 15.26 -7.54 32.65
N LEU A 811 15.82 -8.66 33.07
CA LEU A 811 16.99 -8.69 33.94
C LEU A 811 18.12 -9.50 33.30
N LEU A 812 19.28 -8.87 33.11
CA LEU A 812 20.55 -9.56 32.90
C LEU A 812 21.28 -9.62 34.24
N LEU A 813 21.31 -10.80 34.85
CA LEU A 813 21.91 -11.03 36.16
C LEU A 813 23.32 -11.57 35.99
N LEU A 814 24.31 -10.74 36.33
CA LEU A 814 25.73 -11.12 36.29
C LEU A 814 26.20 -11.46 37.70
N ALA A 815 26.64 -12.70 37.87
CA ALA A 815 27.31 -13.20 39.06
C ALA A 815 28.83 -13.23 38.86
N ASP A 816 29.54 -13.61 39.93
CA ASP A 816 30.98 -13.83 39.96
C ASP A 816 31.31 -14.79 41.12
N HIS A 817 32.59 -15.02 41.43
CA HIS A 817 33.12 -15.93 42.45
C HIS A 817 32.85 -15.50 43.92
N SER A 818 31.86 -14.65 44.20
CA SER A 818 31.48 -14.28 45.57
C SER A 818 30.54 -15.34 46.19
N ALA A 819 30.74 -15.64 47.48
CA ALA A 819 29.86 -16.56 48.20
C ALA A 819 28.57 -15.83 48.66
N SER A 820 27.40 -16.40 48.31
CA SER A 820 26.05 -16.01 48.75
C SER A 820 25.46 -14.73 48.12
N ASP A 821 24.91 -14.86 46.91
CA ASP A 821 24.11 -13.83 46.24
C ASP A 821 22.62 -13.93 46.60
N ALA A 822 22.19 -13.12 47.57
CA ALA A 822 20.80 -13.13 48.06
C ALA A 822 19.77 -12.70 47.01
N LEU A 823 20.15 -11.85 46.05
CA LEU A 823 19.26 -11.43 44.98
C LEU A 823 19.06 -12.55 43.96
N ALA A 824 20.14 -13.22 43.52
CA ALA A 824 20.04 -14.41 42.68
C ALA A 824 19.23 -15.52 43.37
N SER A 825 19.47 -15.72 44.68
CA SER A 825 18.74 -16.68 45.51
C SER A 825 17.24 -16.40 45.57
N SER A 826 16.81 -15.14 45.53
CA SER A 826 15.39 -14.76 45.51
C SER A 826 14.66 -15.23 44.24
N PHE A 827 15.41 -15.47 43.17
CA PHE A 827 14.92 -16.07 41.92
C PHE A 827 15.16 -17.59 41.86
N GLY A 828 15.66 -18.20 42.93
CA GLY A 828 15.98 -19.63 43.02
C GLY A 828 17.34 -20.03 42.44
N LEU A 829 18.19 -19.07 42.06
CA LEU A 829 19.50 -19.32 41.47
C LEU A 829 20.59 -19.31 42.55
N GLN A 830 21.39 -20.37 42.60
CA GLN A 830 22.56 -20.48 43.48
C GLN A 830 23.83 -20.54 42.64
N PHE A 831 24.63 -19.47 42.71
CA PHE A 831 25.96 -19.39 42.13
C PHE A 831 26.99 -19.64 43.23
N GLU A 832 27.81 -20.68 43.06
CA GLU A 832 28.79 -21.11 44.05
C GLU A 832 30.12 -21.48 43.40
N GLY A 833 31.15 -21.66 44.23
CA GLY A 833 32.47 -22.13 43.83
C GLY A 833 33.25 -21.14 42.96
N ILE A 834 34.44 -21.58 42.56
CA ILE A 834 35.31 -20.86 41.64
C ILE A 834 35.63 -21.77 40.47
N THR A 835 35.39 -21.32 39.24
CA THR A 835 35.71 -22.12 38.04
C THR A 835 37.22 -22.16 37.82
N ARG A 836 37.74 -23.37 37.60
CA ARG A 836 39.17 -23.66 37.36
C ARG A 836 39.34 -24.51 36.10
N GLY A 837 40.57 -24.60 35.61
CA GLY A 837 40.91 -25.42 34.43
C GLY A 837 40.99 -24.59 33.15
N GLU A 838 40.42 -25.09 32.06
CA GLU A 838 40.44 -24.39 30.77
C GLU A 838 39.61 -23.12 30.75
N ASN A 839 38.48 -23.09 31.49
CA ASN A 839 37.68 -21.90 31.68
C ASN A 839 37.20 -21.30 30.34
N LYS A 840 36.63 -22.19 29.51
CA LYS A 840 36.09 -21.88 28.18
C LYS A 840 34.62 -22.25 28.12
N LEU A 841 33.77 -21.32 27.73
CA LEU A 841 32.36 -21.57 27.42
C LEU A 841 32.27 -21.98 25.95
N ASN A 842 32.05 -23.27 25.71
CA ASN A 842 32.03 -23.85 24.36
C ASN A 842 31.04 -25.00 24.17
N ASN A 843 30.30 -25.37 25.22
CA ASN A 843 29.25 -26.35 25.16
C ASN A 843 27.89 -25.65 25.28
N TYR A 844 27.20 -25.53 24.15
CA TYR A 844 25.95 -24.79 24.04
C TYR A 844 24.78 -25.71 23.72
N VAL A 845 23.65 -25.48 24.38
CA VAL A 845 22.36 -26.03 23.95
C VAL A 845 21.84 -25.16 22.81
N ALA A 846 21.29 -25.77 21.77
CA ALA A 846 20.70 -25.05 20.64
C ALA A 846 19.56 -24.15 21.13
N HIS A 847 19.73 -22.84 20.94
CA HIS A 847 18.78 -21.80 21.32
C HIS A 847 19.07 -20.55 20.47
N PRO A 848 18.08 -19.66 20.20
CA PRO A 848 18.35 -18.39 19.52
C PRO A 848 19.50 -17.59 20.13
N ILE A 849 19.62 -17.59 21.46
CA ILE A 849 20.73 -16.96 22.19
C ILE A 849 22.11 -17.53 21.80
N THR A 850 22.22 -18.84 21.59
CA THR A 850 23.51 -19.52 21.32
C THR A 850 23.81 -19.64 19.83
N GLN A 851 22.93 -19.14 18.96
CA GLN A 851 23.12 -19.23 17.52
C GLN A 851 24.32 -18.40 17.05
N GLY A 852 25.25 -19.05 16.34
CA GLY A 852 26.46 -18.38 15.84
C GLY A 852 27.48 -18.02 16.91
N VAL A 853 27.25 -18.41 18.17
CA VAL A 853 28.17 -18.16 19.28
C VAL A 853 29.32 -19.18 19.21
N GLY A 854 30.53 -18.66 19.06
CA GLY A 854 31.76 -19.47 19.12
C GLY A 854 32.22 -19.77 20.55
N GLU A 855 33.44 -20.25 20.69
CA GLU A 855 34.07 -20.39 22.00
C GLU A 855 34.28 -19.01 22.65
N LEU A 856 33.86 -18.85 23.90
CA LEU A 856 34.05 -17.65 24.69
C LEU A 856 34.99 -17.91 25.88
N SER A 857 35.86 -16.94 26.17
CA SER A 857 36.73 -16.99 27.35
C SER A 857 35.90 -16.72 28.61
N TYR A 858 36.07 -17.54 29.64
CA TYR A 858 35.37 -17.45 30.92
C TYR A 858 36.39 -17.36 32.06
N ILE A 859 36.97 -16.17 32.30
CA ILE A 859 38.27 -16.03 33.01
C ILE A 859 38.30 -16.72 34.38
N VAL A 860 37.50 -16.22 35.32
CA VAL A 860 37.27 -16.79 36.66
C VAL A 860 35.88 -16.30 37.08
N GLY A 861 34.97 -17.24 37.34
CA GLY A 861 33.61 -16.92 37.80
C GLY A 861 33.09 -17.99 38.74
N SER A 862 31.79 -17.94 39.01
CA SER A 862 31.05 -19.00 39.71
C SER A 862 30.28 -19.87 38.71
N ALA A 863 29.67 -20.94 39.20
CA ALA A 863 28.75 -21.74 38.41
C ALA A 863 27.48 -22.08 39.20
N LEU A 864 26.45 -22.51 38.48
CA LEU A 864 25.17 -22.87 39.07
C LEU A 864 25.24 -24.24 39.75
N THR A 865 24.91 -24.27 41.04
CA THR A 865 24.78 -25.52 41.82
C THR A 865 23.32 -25.88 42.11
N SER A 866 22.42 -24.90 42.05
CA SER A 866 20.97 -25.09 42.17
C SER A 866 20.21 -24.01 41.40
N TYR A 867 19.12 -24.40 40.73
CA TYR A 867 18.24 -23.53 39.96
C TYR A 867 16.83 -24.14 39.88
N PRO A 868 15.77 -23.33 39.65
CA PRO A 868 14.40 -23.84 39.53
C PRO A 868 14.22 -24.63 38.23
N GLY A 869 13.23 -25.53 38.18
CA GLY A 869 12.92 -26.29 36.95
C GLY A 869 12.44 -25.44 35.77
N THR A 870 12.08 -24.18 36.00
CA THR A 870 11.78 -23.18 34.97
C THR A 870 13.04 -22.59 34.33
N ALA A 871 14.22 -22.82 34.91
CA ALA A 871 15.48 -22.39 34.35
C ALA A 871 15.97 -23.36 33.27
N GLN A 872 16.26 -22.81 32.10
CA GLN A 872 16.90 -23.51 31.01
C GLN A 872 18.38 -23.15 30.97
N ILE A 873 19.25 -24.14 31.18
CA ILE A 873 20.69 -23.99 30.99
C ILE A 873 21.01 -24.10 29.50
N ILE A 874 21.72 -23.11 28.98
CA ILE A 874 22.06 -23.02 27.56
C ILE A 874 23.56 -22.95 27.30
N GLY A 875 24.39 -22.79 28.33
CA GLY A 875 25.84 -22.77 28.21
C GLY A 875 26.57 -23.39 29.39
N GLN A 876 27.51 -24.27 29.08
CA GLN A 876 28.36 -25.00 30.00
C GLN A 876 29.84 -24.78 29.65
N LEU A 877 30.68 -24.80 30.67
CA LEU A 877 32.13 -24.77 30.42
C LEU A 877 32.61 -26.09 29.80
N SER A 878 33.79 -26.03 29.17
CA SER A 878 34.55 -27.18 28.69
C SER A 878 34.63 -28.26 29.77
N ASN A 879 34.56 -29.54 29.37
CA ASN A 879 34.72 -30.69 30.28
C ASN A 879 36.10 -30.75 30.98
N PHE A 880 37.06 -29.94 30.53
CA PHE A 880 38.36 -29.75 31.18
C PHE A 880 38.38 -28.60 32.21
N SER A 881 37.23 -27.96 32.42
CA SER A 881 36.99 -27.01 33.50
C SER A 881 36.27 -27.72 34.64
N TYR A 882 36.50 -27.30 35.88
CA TYR A 882 35.82 -27.84 37.06
C TYR A 882 35.45 -26.74 38.04
N LEU A 883 34.47 -27.02 38.88
CA LEU A 883 34.02 -26.11 39.93
C LEU A 883 34.69 -26.43 41.26
N ASP A 884 35.63 -25.58 41.68
CA ASP A 884 36.34 -25.70 42.96
C ASP A 884 35.50 -25.07 44.08
N LEU A 885 34.86 -25.91 44.90
CA LEU A 885 33.92 -25.48 45.94
C LEU A 885 34.62 -25.11 47.24
N ASN A 886 35.78 -25.72 47.53
CA ASN A 886 36.54 -25.48 48.75
C ASN A 886 37.75 -24.54 48.54
N ASN A 887 37.96 -24.09 47.30
CA ASN A 887 39.01 -23.19 46.87
C ASN A 887 40.42 -23.70 47.15
N ASN A 888 40.65 -25.02 47.04
CA ASN A 888 41.95 -25.65 47.22
C ASN A 888 42.74 -25.81 45.90
N ASN A 889 42.15 -25.38 44.78
CA ASN A 889 42.71 -25.43 43.42
C ASN A 889 42.99 -26.86 42.91
N ILE A 890 42.21 -27.84 43.38
CA ILE A 890 42.23 -29.25 43.00
C ILE A 890 40.78 -29.69 42.78
N GLN A 891 40.53 -30.48 41.73
CA GLN A 891 39.20 -31.08 41.56
C GLN A 891 39.01 -32.25 42.54
N ASP A 892 38.15 -32.07 43.53
CA ASP A 892 37.82 -33.08 44.52
C ASP A 892 36.66 -34.00 44.07
N PRO A 893 36.56 -35.25 44.61
CA PRO A 893 35.40 -36.10 44.36
C PRO A 893 34.08 -35.42 44.77
N GLY A 894 33.22 -35.16 43.79
CA GLY A 894 31.95 -34.45 43.97
C GLY A 894 31.92 -33.07 43.34
N GLU A 895 33.06 -32.55 42.90
CA GLU A 895 33.13 -31.29 42.15
C GLU A 895 32.84 -31.51 40.66
N PRO A 896 31.85 -30.80 40.07
CA PRO A 896 31.43 -31.05 38.70
C PRO A 896 32.49 -30.58 37.69
N SER A 897 32.70 -31.39 36.65
CA SER A 897 33.38 -30.99 35.41
C SER A 897 32.38 -30.36 34.44
N GLY A 898 32.84 -29.38 33.65
CA GLY A 898 32.02 -28.66 32.67
C GLY A 898 30.76 -28.01 33.28
N PRO A 899 30.90 -27.21 34.35
CA PRO A 899 29.75 -26.75 35.11
C PRO A 899 28.84 -25.79 34.33
N ASP A 900 27.57 -25.74 34.74
CA ASP A 900 26.52 -24.87 34.18
C ASP A 900 26.79 -23.40 34.52
N VAL A 901 26.91 -22.53 33.52
CA VAL A 901 27.32 -21.13 33.74
C VAL A 901 26.43 -20.09 33.06
N LEU A 902 25.61 -20.48 32.08
CA LEU A 902 24.72 -19.59 31.36
C LEU A 902 23.33 -20.22 31.21
N GLY A 903 22.31 -19.46 31.59
CA GLY A 903 20.92 -19.89 31.45
C GLY A 903 19.94 -18.73 31.37
N LEU A 904 18.69 -19.10 31.20
CA LEU A 904 17.56 -18.17 31.12
C LEU A 904 16.34 -18.75 31.81
N MET A 905 15.40 -17.88 32.19
CA MET A 905 14.08 -18.28 32.67
C MET A 905 13.09 -17.13 32.57
N ASP A 906 11.81 -17.48 32.48
CA ASP A 906 10.72 -16.55 32.78
C ASP A 906 10.52 -16.44 34.30
N PHE A 907 10.14 -15.25 34.75
CA PHE A 907 9.75 -15.01 36.14
C PHE A 907 8.57 -14.04 36.19
N GLY A 908 7.39 -14.57 36.53
CA GLY A 908 6.13 -13.84 36.32
C GLY A 908 5.95 -13.53 34.84
N ASN A 909 5.73 -12.25 34.51
CA ASN A 909 5.60 -11.78 33.13
C ASN A 909 6.94 -11.33 32.52
N GLY A 910 8.03 -11.36 33.29
CA GLY A 910 9.35 -10.92 32.85
C GLY A 910 10.30 -12.05 32.52
N ARG A 911 11.52 -11.67 32.11
CA ARG A 911 12.57 -12.59 31.68
C ARG A 911 13.88 -12.30 32.40
N ILE A 912 14.61 -13.35 32.69
CA ILE A 912 15.93 -13.30 33.31
C ILE A 912 16.90 -14.09 32.43
N VAL A 913 17.99 -13.46 32.02
CA VAL A 913 19.20 -14.15 31.56
C VAL A 913 20.23 -14.03 32.67
N PHE A 914 20.89 -15.13 33.01
CA PHE A 914 21.84 -15.17 34.13
C PHE A 914 23.13 -15.85 33.73
N CYS A 915 24.24 -15.33 34.26
CA CYS A 915 25.56 -15.89 34.02
C CYS A 915 26.49 -15.75 35.23
N GLY A 916 27.37 -16.73 35.42
CA GLY A 916 28.34 -16.78 36.52
C GLY A 916 29.60 -15.92 36.36
N ASP A 917 29.74 -15.20 35.24
CA ASP A 917 30.88 -14.28 34.98
C ASP A 917 30.42 -12.99 34.29
N THR A 918 31.08 -11.89 34.63
CA THR A 918 30.87 -10.56 34.03
C THR A 918 31.79 -10.32 32.83
N ASN A 919 32.95 -10.97 32.75
CA ASN A 919 33.97 -10.67 31.74
C ASN A 919 33.55 -11.08 30.32
N MET A 920 32.75 -12.13 30.19
CA MET A 920 32.26 -12.58 28.88
C MET A 920 31.42 -11.52 28.14
N TRP A 921 30.88 -10.54 28.85
CA TRP A 921 30.09 -9.45 28.28
C TRP A 921 30.93 -8.26 27.81
N GLN A 922 32.21 -8.23 28.13
CA GLN A 922 33.12 -7.13 27.78
C GLN A 922 33.66 -7.24 26.34
N SER A 923 33.61 -8.44 25.74
CA SER A 923 34.15 -8.71 24.39
C SER A 923 33.15 -8.37 23.29
N VAL A 924 32.66 -7.13 23.25
CA VAL A 924 31.64 -6.67 22.29
C VAL A 924 32.26 -5.95 21.08
N PRO A 925 31.64 -6.03 19.87
CA PRO A 925 30.44 -6.79 19.54
C PRO A 925 30.70 -8.31 19.48
N GLN A 926 29.73 -9.11 19.90
CA GLN A 926 29.81 -10.57 19.80
C GLN A 926 28.40 -11.21 19.79
N PRO A 927 28.20 -12.33 19.06
CA PRO A 927 26.87 -12.88 18.80
C PRO A 927 26.04 -13.15 20.05
N LEU A 928 26.63 -13.63 21.15
CA LEU A 928 25.87 -13.92 22.35
C LEU A 928 25.27 -12.65 22.96
N THR A 929 26.00 -11.52 22.95
CA THR A 929 25.48 -10.25 23.46
C THR A 929 24.31 -9.77 22.62
N ASP A 930 24.44 -9.84 21.29
CA ASP A 930 23.40 -9.40 20.38
C ASP A 930 22.14 -10.26 20.51
N ASN A 931 22.31 -11.58 20.51
CA ASN A 931 21.19 -12.51 20.62
C ASN A 931 20.49 -12.39 21.99
N VAL A 932 21.23 -12.11 23.08
CA VAL A 932 20.64 -11.89 24.41
C VAL A 932 19.86 -10.59 24.47
N LEU A 933 20.41 -9.50 23.93
CA LEU A 933 19.70 -8.22 23.89
C LEU A 933 18.44 -8.34 23.04
N GLN A 934 18.55 -8.97 21.89
CA GLN A 934 17.41 -9.26 21.03
C GLN A 934 16.35 -10.08 21.79
N TRP A 935 16.74 -11.20 22.40
CA TRP A 935 15.81 -12.08 23.12
C TRP A 935 15.17 -11.44 24.36
N LEU A 936 15.91 -10.57 25.07
CA LEU A 936 15.37 -9.84 26.22
C LEU A 936 14.40 -8.73 25.79
N LEU A 937 14.61 -8.12 24.62
CA LEU A 937 13.86 -6.95 24.16
C LEU A 937 12.72 -7.27 23.18
N GLU A 938 12.65 -8.51 22.64
CA GLU A 938 11.52 -9.09 21.89
C GLU A 938 10.43 -9.70 22.78
#